data_AF-S2JKD9-F1
#
_entry.id   AF-S2JKD9-F1
#
_cell.length_a   1.000
_cell.length_b   1.000
_cell.length_c   1.000
_cell.angle_alpha   90.00
_cell.angle_beta   90.00
_cell.angle_gamma   90.00
#
_symmetry.space_group_name_H-M   'P 1'
#
loop_
_entity.id
_entity.type
_entity.pdbx_description
1 polymer ?
#
loop_
_entity_poly.entity_id
_entity_poly.type
_entity_poly.pdbx_seq_one_letter_code
_entity_poly.pdbx_strand_id
1 'polypeptide(L)'
;MSSPSVVQVERLIEELYSSNDTIVAKQIQEQLQTLQKQPYAWEIASQLLASQSNQCQFFGAHTFQVKITRDWATLPENKVEWLKNELLGWIVRLCGGPAFVTTKLCLALIAFAFHTVPNQWPHFIPATVEALQLASQSYGIPADMINSTVLEFFTLVPEEVSNSNLMGGHKLQLIGELKENIPLVLSTISSFLFNPASTDIQLKSLRCLQSWIQYGFSLEDGYPILQKVMTLLGDMDLFESAVDVLLESMQQAAWARYQNYRNELLTCFTSDAMKEKFELCIAEEDEETARLIAKLLTTFGETYTDYIVGQLARPDMYWLMTMIIRLTGFEGFFPIDQEVTEIPLNFWYIMQETLFDECILPVKPSAPSETEELWKYNCGQAASVIYKELVEILIRNARYPEESVWESWNKDIKDKFKTWRRDLGDTMINPYYVLRDEMLAILLDHIVYIINQWTSLPHARQSLEATFFCLKSISEEITPEENIHIARFFGPEVLGRLPVDCGIRLKSTVLILMGSLAEWLKAHPQYLGSVMNYIVPCLSDPQLAPAASSAFADICDTCRESLVEELDGLMHVYAAMTSSNIKSNIMQKVVESVADVIQVLPPDRSMSPLMSLTGDILQGISKALATIEADPQGSHDAVLTQLQYLSACCRGIQSPNDDYQSLSERNSVYDAFASGQLLTMYAHVEGFSQVAYAIRESSSQIARVWGADEQIAKALSTFLEQGMRSTSPLLSLNFMDLAALVETSYSAAPFSCWLDTASFMITVYGGHQMHFERLRDLLGVITTKTLAFINGTEGMDDTI
;
A
#
# COMPACT_ATOMS: atom_id res chain seq x y z
N MET A 1 -42.61 32.80 -6.80
CA MET A 1 -43.41 31.74 -6.16
C MET A 1 -43.91 32.26 -4.82
N SER A 2 -45.15 31.98 -4.44
CA SER A 2 -45.66 32.28 -3.10
C SER A 2 -44.88 31.50 -2.03
N SER A 3 -44.65 32.09 -0.86
CA SER A 3 -44.02 31.39 0.26
C SER A 3 -44.85 30.14 0.62
N PRO A 4 -44.27 28.94 0.67
CA PRO A 4 -44.97 27.75 1.19
C PRO A 4 -45.28 27.96 2.68
N SER A 5 -46.32 27.29 3.18
CA SER A 5 -46.61 27.31 4.62
C SER A 5 -45.65 26.37 5.37
N VAL A 6 -45.30 26.71 6.61
CA VAL A 6 -44.39 25.89 7.45
C VAL A 6 -44.88 24.46 7.55
N VAL A 7 -46.18 24.26 7.75
CA VAL A 7 -46.82 22.94 7.84
C VAL A 7 -46.61 22.11 6.57
N GLN A 8 -46.56 22.74 5.39
CA GLN A 8 -46.24 22.02 4.15
C GLN A 8 -44.77 21.58 4.13
N VAL A 9 -43.86 22.43 4.61
CA VAL A 9 -42.44 22.13 4.68
C VAL A 9 -42.15 21.04 5.71
N GLU A 10 -42.79 21.09 6.89
CA GLU A 10 -42.69 20.06 7.92
C GLU A 10 -43.11 18.69 7.38
N ARG A 11 -44.25 18.61 6.68
CA ARG A 11 -44.71 17.36 6.07
C ARG A 11 -43.73 16.82 5.03
N LEU A 12 -43.15 17.69 4.20
CA LEU A 12 -42.15 17.28 3.22
C LEU A 12 -40.89 16.73 3.91
N ILE A 13 -40.46 17.33 5.01
CA ILE A 13 -39.31 16.84 5.78
C ILE A 13 -39.65 15.48 6.41
N GLU A 14 -40.82 15.33 7.02
CA GLU A 14 -41.26 14.06 7.61
C GLU A 14 -41.39 12.96 6.55
N GLU A 15 -41.89 13.28 5.36
CA GLU A 15 -41.99 12.36 4.22
C GLU A 15 -40.61 11.95 3.71
N LEU A 16 -39.63 12.86 3.67
CA LEU A 16 -38.24 12.53 3.32
C LEU A 16 -37.66 11.46 4.26
N TYR A 17 -37.84 11.62 5.57
CA TYR A 17 -37.28 10.70 6.57
C TYR A 17 -38.09 9.42 6.76
N SER A 18 -39.35 9.35 6.30
CA SER A 18 -40.21 8.17 6.40
C SER A 18 -40.33 7.37 5.10
N SER A 19 -39.86 7.90 3.97
CA SER A 19 -39.92 7.22 2.67
C SER A 19 -38.90 6.09 2.55
N ASN A 20 -39.37 4.88 2.20
CA ASN A 20 -38.52 3.76 1.78
C ASN A 20 -38.23 3.78 0.26
N ASP A 21 -38.85 4.70 -0.49
CA ASP A 21 -38.63 4.86 -1.93
C ASP A 21 -37.51 5.89 -2.19
N THR A 22 -36.40 5.41 -2.74
CA THR A 22 -35.22 6.21 -3.07
C THR A 22 -35.48 7.28 -4.12
N ILE A 23 -36.42 7.08 -5.04
CA ILE A 23 -36.75 8.05 -6.10
C ILE A 23 -37.55 9.22 -5.50
N VAL A 24 -38.55 8.90 -4.67
CA VAL A 24 -39.37 9.90 -3.98
C VAL A 24 -38.52 10.71 -3.00
N ALA A 25 -37.66 10.05 -2.21
CA ALA A 25 -36.75 10.72 -1.29
C ALA A 25 -35.82 11.72 -2.02
N LYS A 26 -35.27 11.32 -3.18
CA LYS A 26 -34.44 12.21 -4.00
C LYS A 26 -35.21 13.43 -4.51
N GLN A 27 -36.44 13.23 -4.99
CA GLN A 27 -37.28 14.34 -5.47
C GLN A 27 -37.62 15.33 -4.35
N ILE A 28 -37.97 14.83 -3.16
CA ILE A 28 -38.25 15.68 -1.99
C ILE A 28 -36.98 16.44 -1.57
N GLN A 29 -35.82 15.79 -1.58
CA GLN A 29 -34.54 16.43 -1.27
C GLN A 29 -34.21 17.58 -2.25
N GLU A 30 -34.43 17.39 -3.55
CA GLU A 30 -34.25 18.44 -4.56
C GLU A 30 -35.23 19.62 -4.36
N GLN A 31 -36.47 19.33 -3.96
CA GLN A 31 -37.46 20.36 -3.60
C GLN A 31 -37.02 21.17 -2.38
N LEU A 32 -36.58 20.49 -1.31
CA LEU A 32 -36.11 21.12 -0.09
C LEU A 32 -34.83 21.96 -0.32
N GLN A 33 -33.90 21.49 -1.15
CA GLN A 33 -32.72 22.28 -1.56
C GLN A 33 -33.10 23.53 -2.35
N THR A 34 -34.10 23.42 -3.22
CA THR A 34 -34.63 24.57 -3.98
C THR A 34 -35.27 25.59 -3.05
N LEU A 35 -35.96 25.11 -2.01
CA LEU A 35 -36.56 25.94 -0.95
C LEU A 35 -35.49 26.71 -0.17
N GLN A 36 -34.40 26.06 0.25
CA GLN A 36 -33.32 26.69 1.02
C GLN A 36 -32.70 27.91 0.31
N LYS A 37 -32.67 27.90 -1.03
CA LYS A 37 -32.14 29.01 -1.84
C LYS A 37 -33.05 30.25 -1.85
N GLN A 38 -34.32 30.11 -1.48
CA GLN A 38 -35.29 31.21 -1.61
C GLN A 38 -35.11 32.27 -0.51
N PRO A 39 -35.48 33.55 -0.75
CA PRO A 39 -35.37 34.61 0.27
C PRO A 39 -36.20 34.37 1.53
N TYR A 40 -37.37 33.74 1.40
CA TYR A 40 -38.25 33.45 2.53
C TYR A 40 -37.71 32.35 3.46
N ALA A 41 -36.68 31.61 3.04
CA ALA A 41 -36.10 30.52 3.84
C ALA A 41 -35.49 31.01 5.15
N TRP A 42 -35.07 32.28 5.24
CA TRP A 42 -34.61 32.91 6.48
C TRP A 42 -35.67 32.88 7.59
N GLU A 43 -36.94 33.13 7.24
CA GLU A 43 -38.04 33.13 8.21
C GLU A 43 -38.58 31.72 8.45
N ILE A 44 -38.67 30.90 7.40
CA ILE A 44 -39.08 29.50 7.52
C ILE A 44 -38.12 28.72 8.42
N ALA A 45 -36.80 28.97 8.35
CA ALA A 45 -35.82 28.31 9.22
C ALA A 45 -36.12 28.50 10.72
N SER A 46 -36.40 29.72 11.15
CA SER A 46 -36.81 30.02 12.54
C SER A 46 -38.13 29.33 12.90
N GLN A 47 -39.10 29.30 11.97
CA GLN A 47 -40.38 28.65 12.20
C GLN A 47 -40.26 27.12 12.31
N LEU A 48 -39.35 26.49 11.55
CA LEU A 48 -39.06 25.06 11.64
C LEU A 48 -38.34 24.67 12.94
N LEU A 49 -37.52 25.55 13.50
CA LEU A 49 -36.90 25.35 14.82
C LEU A 49 -37.93 25.36 15.97
N ALA A 50 -39.09 25.99 15.77
CA ALA A 50 -40.20 25.95 16.71
C ALA A 50 -41.01 24.63 16.64
N SER A 51 -40.71 23.76 15.67
CA SER A 51 -41.39 22.48 15.50
C SER A 51 -41.11 21.53 16.66
N GLN A 52 -42.00 20.55 16.85
CA GLN A 52 -41.81 19.45 17.80
C GLN A 52 -40.96 18.31 17.22
N SER A 53 -40.78 18.28 15.89
CA SER A 53 -39.99 17.26 15.21
C SER A 53 -38.50 17.62 15.20
N ASN A 54 -37.67 16.75 15.76
CA ASN A 54 -36.20 16.90 15.75
C ASN A 54 -35.64 17.01 14.32
N GLN A 55 -36.29 16.37 13.35
CA GLN A 55 -35.89 16.43 11.94
C GLN A 55 -36.19 17.81 11.32
N CYS A 56 -37.34 18.40 11.66
CA CYS A 56 -37.69 19.76 11.25
C CYS A 56 -36.76 20.78 11.90
N GLN A 57 -36.45 20.60 13.20
CA GLN A 57 -35.49 21.45 13.90
C GLN A 57 -34.09 21.39 13.26
N PHE A 58 -33.59 20.19 12.94
CA PHE A 58 -32.32 20.04 12.23
C PHE A 58 -32.35 20.70 10.86
N PHE A 59 -33.41 20.51 10.08
CA PHE A 59 -33.53 21.16 8.78
C PHE A 59 -33.59 22.69 8.90
N GLY A 60 -34.25 23.23 9.93
CA GLY A 60 -34.24 24.66 10.25
C GLY A 60 -32.83 25.18 10.54
N ALA A 61 -32.10 24.52 11.45
CA ALA A 61 -30.72 24.86 11.78
C ALA A 61 -29.78 24.76 10.55
N HIS A 62 -29.91 23.69 9.78
CA HIS A 62 -29.14 23.48 8.55
C HIS A 62 -29.47 24.53 7.49
N THR A 63 -30.73 24.94 7.37
CA THR A 63 -31.14 26.00 6.45
C THR A 63 -30.48 27.32 6.83
N PHE A 64 -30.41 27.68 8.11
CA PHE A 64 -29.66 28.85 8.54
C PHE A 64 -28.18 28.74 8.16
N GLN A 65 -27.52 27.61 8.47
CA GLN A 65 -26.11 27.42 8.12
C GLN A 65 -25.87 27.60 6.62
N VAL A 66 -26.64 26.91 5.77
CA VAL A 66 -26.51 27.01 4.30
C VAL A 66 -26.75 28.43 3.82
N LYS A 67 -27.78 29.09 4.35
CA LYS A 67 -28.12 30.46 3.99
C LYS A 67 -27.04 31.46 4.35
N ILE A 68 -26.43 31.32 5.52
CA ILE A 68 -25.34 32.17 5.98
C ILE A 68 -24.10 31.95 5.11
N THR A 69 -23.69 30.69 4.90
CA THR A 69 -22.47 30.39 4.16
C THR A 69 -22.56 30.69 2.66
N ARG A 70 -23.73 30.47 2.02
CA ARG A 70 -23.87 30.55 0.55
C ARG A 70 -24.61 31.79 0.05
N ASP A 71 -25.59 32.27 0.80
CA ASP A 71 -26.53 33.31 0.37
C ASP A 71 -26.50 34.54 1.29
N TRP A 72 -25.38 34.83 1.96
CA TRP A 72 -25.23 35.96 2.90
C TRP A 72 -25.74 37.29 2.33
N ALA A 73 -25.41 37.57 1.06
CA ALA A 73 -25.81 38.79 0.35
C ALA A 73 -27.34 38.96 0.20
N THR A 74 -28.12 37.90 0.42
CA THR A 74 -29.60 37.95 0.39
C THR A 74 -30.22 38.43 1.70
N LEU A 75 -29.42 38.53 2.78
CA LEU A 75 -29.89 39.02 4.08
C LEU A 75 -29.89 40.56 4.10
N PRO A 76 -31.03 41.21 4.39
CA PRO A 76 -31.08 42.66 4.57
C PRO A 76 -30.19 43.13 5.74
N GLU A 77 -29.46 44.23 5.58
CA GLU A 77 -28.55 44.76 6.62
C GLU A 77 -29.24 45.00 7.98
N ASN A 78 -30.50 45.45 7.97
CA ASN A 78 -31.31 45.67 9.17
C ASN A 78 -31.75 44.36 9.87
N LYS A 79 -31.56 43.20 9.25
CA LYS A 79 -31.88 41.88 9.83
C LYS A 79 -30.64 41.13 10.34
N VAL A 80 -29.44 41.69 10.24
CA VAL A 80 -28.21 41.04 10.74
C VAL A 80 -28.25 40.85 12.25
N GLU A 81 -28.64 41.88 13.01
CA GLU A 81 -28.77 41.79 14.46
C GLU A 81 -29.90 40.84 14.89
N TRP A 82 -31.00 40.83 14.14
CA TRP A 82 -32.09 39.87 14.35
C TRP A 82 -31.59 38.44 14.21
N LEU A 83 -30.84 38.12 13.16
CA LEU A 83 -30.33 36.77 12.92
C LEU A 83 -29.40 36.30 14.05
N LYS A 84 -28.53 37.19 14.54
CA LYS A 84 -27.68 36.90 15.71
C LYS A 84 -28.52 36.50 16.93
N ASN A 85 -29.51 37.31 17.26
CA ASN A 85 -30.35 37.10 18.44
C ASN A 85 -31.26 35.88 18.28
N GLU A 86 -31.73 35.58 17.08
CA GLU A 86 -32.48 34.35 16.78
C GLU A 86 -31.63 33.11 16.97
N LEU A 87 -30.42 33.06 16.40
CA LEU A 87 -29.53 31.90 16.55
C LEU A 87 -29.20 31.64 18.02
N LEU A 88 -28.79 32.68 18.77
CA LEU A 88 -28.53 32.58 20.20
C LEU A 88 -29.78 32.11 20.98
N GLY A 89 -30.94 32.68 20.66
CA GLY A 89 -32.21 32.29 21.29
C GLY A 89 -32.59 30.83 21.05
N TRP A 90 -32.39 30.33 19.83
CA TRP A 90 -32.67 28.93 19.50
C TRP A 90 -31.66 27.96 20.12
N ILE A 91 -30.38 28.31 20.18
CA ILE A 91 -29.36 27.52 20.88
C ILE A 91 -29.76 27.34 22.34
N VAL A 92 -30.17 28.41 23.01
CA VAL A 92 -30.61 28.36 24.41
C VAL A 92 -31.87 27.52 24.57
N ARG A 93 -32.89 27.70 23.71
CA ARG A 93 -34.15 26.93 23.81
C ARG A 93 -33.98 25.43 23.55
N LEU A 94 -33.02 25.07 22.69
CA LEU A 94 -32.82 23.69 22.22
C LEU A 94 -31.57 23.02 22.83
N CYS A 95 -30.87 23.66 23.77
CA CYS A 95 -29.65 23.13 24.39
C CYS A 95 -29.84 21.76 25.08
N GLY A 96 -31.05 21.47 25.59
CA GLY A 96 -31.42 20.17 26.17
C GLY A 96 -31.98 19.17 25.15
N GLY A 97 -31.99 19.52 23.86
CA GLY A 97 -32.47 18.68 22.77
C GLY A 97 -31.39 17.74 22.20
N PRO A 98 -31.64 17.12 21.03
CA PRO A 98 -30.69 16.23 20.39
C PRO A 98 -29.41 16.95 19.96
N ALA A 99 -28.25 16.33 20.22
CA ALA A 99 -26.94 16.92 19.94
C ALA A 99 -26.80 17.40 18.48
N PHE A 100 -27.26 16.61 17.50
CA PHE A 100 -27.15 16.96 16.08
C PHE A 100 -27.86 18.27 15.68
N VAL A 101 -28.89 18.70 16.43
CA VAL A 101 -29.56 19.98 16.22
C VAL A 101 -28.72 21.12 16.79
N THR A 102 -28.27 20.96 18.05
CA THR A 102 -27.45 21.95 18.76
C THR A 102 -26.12 22.19 18.05
N THR A 103 -25.41 21.12 17.63
CA THR A 103 -24.20 21.19 16.80
C THR A 103 -24.46 22.01 15.54
N LYS A 104 -25.58 21.79 14.84
CA LYS A 104 -25.90 22.57 13.64
C LYS A 104 -26.21 24.03 13.89
N LEU A 105 -26.85 24.36 15.01
CA LEU A 105 -27.07 25.74 15.40
C LEU A 105 -25.76 26.43 15.77
N CYS A 106 -24.86 25.76 16.49
CA CYS A 106 -23.51 26.26 16.78
C CYS A 106 -22.73 26.51 15.49
N LEU A 107 -22.75 25.60 14.53
CA LEU A 107 -22.14 25.78 13.21
C LEU A 107 -22.74 26.97 12.44
N ALA A 108 -24.07 27.15 12.48
CA ALA A 108 -24.71 28.32 11.87
C ALA A 108 -24.27 29.64 12.55
N LEU A 109 -24.13 29.64 13.88
CA LEU A 109 -23.65 30.79 14.64
C LEU A 109 -22.19 31.12 14.33
N ILE A 110 -21.33 30.11 14.20
CA ILE A 110 -19.92 30.27 13.83
C ILE A 110 -19.81 30.82 12.40
N ALA A 111 -20.58 30.28 11.46
CA ALA A 111 -20.66 30.82 10.11
C ALA A 111 -21.11 32.29 10.10
N PHE A 112 -22.06 32.66 10.97
CA PHE A 112 -22.49 34.05 11.13
C PHE A 112 -21.35 34.93 11.67
N ALA A 113 -20.63 34.45 12.68
CA ALA A 113 -19.47 35.16 13.23
C ALA A 113 -18.41 35.41 12.14
N PHE A 114 -18.12 34.42 11.29
CA PHE A 114 -17.16 34.56 10.18
C PHE A 114 -17.57 35.60 9.13
N HIS A 115 -18.83 36.03 9.05
CA HIS A 115 -19.25 37.13 8.17
C HIS A 115 -19.26 38.49 8.85
N THR A 116 -19.28 38.53 10.19
CA THR A 116 -19.56 39.73 10.97
C THR A 116 -18.36 40.23 11.79
N VAL A 117 -17.37 39.37 12.05
CA VAL A 117 -16.08 39.74 12.65
C VAL A 117 -15.25 40.57 11.66
N PRO A 118 -14.51 41.60 12.11
CA PRO A 118 -14.52 42.20 13.45
C PRO A 118 -15.56 43.31 13.60
N ASN A 119 -16.23 43.72 12.51
CA ASN A 119 -16.92 45.01 12.43
C ASN A 119 -18.24 45.05 13.23
N GLN A 120 -18.99 43.96 13.22
CA GLN A 120 -20.35 43.88 13.77
C GLN A 120 -20.44 42.97 15.00
N TRP A 121 -19.50 42.03 15.14
CA TRP A 121 -19.42 41.17 16.32
C TRP A 121 -17.96 40.92 16.75
N PRO A 122 -17.26 41.94 17.28
CA PRO A 122 -15.94 41.75 17.85
C PRO A 122 -16.01 40.89 19.12
N HIS A 123 -14.96 40.12 19.40
CA HIS A 123 -14.88 39.24 20.57
C HIS A 123 -16.09 38.29 20.66
N PHE A 124 -16.48 37.68 19.54
CA PHE A 124 -17.66 36.84 19.43
C PHE A 124 -17.59 35.61 20.35
N ILE A 125 -16.40 35.07 20.61
CA ILE A 125 -16.23 33.91 21.50
C ILE A 125 -16.71 34.24 22.93
N PRO A 126 -16.12 35.20 23.67
CA PRO A 126 -16.57 35.54 25.01
C PRO A 126 -17.98 36.13 25.02
N ALA A 127 -18.34 36.93 24.01
CA ALA A 127 -19.70 37.49 23.90
C ALA A 127 -20.77 36.39 23.73
N THR A 128 -20.47 35.31 23.00
CA THR A 128 -21.37 34.16 22.86
C THR A 128 -21.55 33.46 24.20
N VAL A 129 -20.45 33.20 24.92
CA VAL A 129 -20.50 32.53 26.23
C VAL A 129 -21.33 33.33 27.23
N GLU A 130 -21.08 34.65 27.32
CA GLU A 130 -21.82 35.55 28.20
C GLU A 130 -23.32 35.56 27.83
N ALA A 131 -23.65 35.68 26.53
CA ALA A 131 -25.02 35.68 26.07
C ALA A 131 -25.75 34.36 26.41
N LEU A 132 -25.10 33.22 26.20
CA LEU A 132 -25.65 31.90 26.52
C LEU A 132 -25.87 31.74 28.04
N GLN A 133 -24.92 32.17 28.87
CA GLN A 133 -25.02 32.10 30.33
C GLN A 133 -26.13 33.01 30.89
N LEU A 134 -26.20 34.27 30.43
CA LEU A 134 -27.24 35.23 30.84
C LEU A 134 -28.64 34.75 30.43
N ALA A 135 -28.76 34.22 29.21
CA ALA A 135 -30.02 33.66 28.73
C ALA A 135 -30.42 32.42 29.56
N SER A 136 -29.48 31.53 29.87
CA SER A 136 -29.73 30.37 30.73
C SER A 136 -30.31 30.75 32.09
N GLN A 137 -29.75 31.80 32.73
CA GLN A 137 -30.25 32.31 34.00
C GLN A 137 -31.67 32.89 33.87
N SER A 138 -31.93 33.61 32.77
CA SER A 138 -33.22 34.25 32.52
C SER A 138 -34.34 33.24 32.23
N TYR A 139 -34.01 32.13 31.54
CA TYR A 139 -34.97 31.09 31.17
C TYR A 139 -35.01 29.91 32.16
N GLY A 140 -34.19 29.93 33.22
CA GLY A 140 -34.16 28.87 34.23
C GLY A 140 -33.61 27.54 33.72
N ILE A 141 -32.69 27.58 32.76
CA ILE A 141 -32.09 26.38 32.16
C ILE A 141 -31.00 25.83 33.10
N PRO A 142 -30.93 24.50 33.30
CA PRO A 142 -29.88 23.89 34.11
C PRO A 142 -28.48 24.25 33.63
N ALA A 143 -27.57 24.57 34.56
CA ALA A 143 -26.20 24.97 34.25
C ALA A 143 -25.46 23.92 33.40
N ASP A 144 -25.70 22.63 33.66
CA ASP A 144 -25.03 21.54 32.95
C ASP A 144 -25.39 21.52 31.45
N MET A 145 -26.64 21.80 31.08
CA MET A 145 -27.08 21.82 29.68
C MET A 145 -26.44 22.97 28.91
N ILE A 146 -26.39 24.16 29.52
CA ILE A 146 -25.76 25.31 28.86
C ILE A 146 -24.24 25.14 28.79
N ASN A 147 -23.61 24.59 29.83
CA ASN A 147 -22.18 24.29 29.85
C ASN A 147 -21.81 23.28 28.75
N SER A 148 -22.63 22.24 28.59
CA SER A 148 -22.51 21.25 27.53
C SER A 148 -22.58 21.88 26.13
N THR A 149 -23.45 22.89 25.96
CA THR A 149 -23.58 23.66 24.71
C THR A 149 -22.42 24.63 24.48
N VAL A 150 -21.89 25.23 25.54
CA VAL A 150 -20.69 26.08 25.48
C VAL A 150 -19.48 25.25 25.06
N LEU A 151 -19.30 24.04 25.60
CA LEU A 151 -18.23 23.12 25.19
C LEU A 151 -18.38 22.68 23.73
N GLU A 152 -19.59 22.40 23.27
CA GLU A 152 -19.87 22.10 21.86
C GLU A 152 -19.47 23.29 20.96
N PHE A 153 -19.89 24.50 21.32
CA PHE A 153 -19.49 25.72 20.60
C PHE A 153 -17.97 25.89 20.57
N PHE A 154 -17.29 25.75 21.72
CA PHE A 154 -15.83 25.84 21.78
C PHE A 154 -15.14 24.76 20.96
N THR A 155 -15.70 23.56 20.85
CA THR A 155 -15.15 22.48 20.02
C THR A 155 -15.23 22.83 18.53
N LEU A 156 -16.37 23.37 18.09
CA LEU A 156 -16.62 23.62 16.67
C LEU A 156 -15.91 24.87 16.12
N VAL A 157 -15.62 25.87 16.96
CA VAL A 157 -14.96 27.12 16.53
C VAL A 157 -13.61 26.88 15.83
N PRO A 158 -12.62 26.19 16.45
CA PRO A 158 -11.34 25.91 15.80
C PRO A 158 -11.47 25.02 14.55
N GLU A 159 -12.37 24.02 14.58
CA GLU A 159 -12.62 23.13 13.43
C GLU A 159 -13.09 23.91 12.19
N GLU A 160 -14.05 24.80 12.38
CA GLU A 160 -14.59 25.61 11.28
C GLU A 160 -13.57 26.64 10.78
N VAL A 161 -12.75 27.24 11.64
CA VAL A 161 -11.69 28.17 11.19
C VAL A 161 -10.68 27.44 10.31
N SER A 162 -10.28 26.22 10.71
CA SER A 162 -9.34 25.38 9.96
C SER A 162 -9.91 24.93 8.61
N ASN A 163 -11.17 24.51 8.57
CA ASN A 163 -11.85 24.03 7.36
C ASN A 163 -12.32 25.15 6.42
N SER A 164 -12.37 26.39 6.89
CA SER A 164 -12.89 27.51 6.10
C SER A 164 -11.94 27.92 4.96
N ASN A 165 -12.52 28.11 3.76
CA ASN A 165 -11.84 28.69 2.59
C ASN A 165 -11.67 30.22 2.69
N LEU A 166 -11.51 30.75 3.90
CA LEU A 166 -11.31 32.19 4.12
C LEU A 166 -9.93 32.61 3.60
N MET A 167 -9.89 33.69 2.83
CA MET A 167 -8.66 34.18 2.19
C MET A 167 -8.25 35.55 2.76
N GLY A 168 -6.93 35.79 2.83
CA GLY A 168 -6.35 37.10 3.13
C GLY A 168 -6.50 37.55 4.59
N GLY A 169 -6.64 38.87 4.78
CA GLY A 169 -6.58 39.52 6.10
C GLY A 169 -7.71 39.13 7.07
N HIS A 170 -8.86 38.70 6.55
CA HIS A 170 -9.99 38.29 7.38
C HIS A 170 -9.71 36.99 8.15
N LYS A 171 -9.08 36.00 7.50
CA LYS A 171 -8.66 34.76 8.16
C LYS A 171 -7.65 35.05 9.28
N LEU A 172 -6.72 35.98 9.05
CA LEU A 172 -5.74 36.39 10.06
C LEU A 172 -6.39 37.04 11.29
N GLN A 173 -7.47 37.82 11.10
CA GLN A 173 -8.21 38.43 12.20
C GLN A 173 -8.92 37.38 13.05
N LEU A 174 -9.62 36.42 12.42
CA LEU A 174 -10.25 35.30 13.14
C LEU A 174 -9.22 34.44 13.90
N ILE A 175 -8.07 34.17 13.28
CA ILE A 175 -6.96 33.48 13.96
C ILE A 175 -6.46 34.29 15.17
N GLY A 176 -6.37 35.61 15.05
CA GLY A 176 -6.03 36.50 16.17
C GLY A 176 -7.04 36.38 17.32
N GLU A 177 -8.32 36.39 16.99
CA GLU A 177 -9.40 36.24 17.97
C GLU A 177 -9.41 34.88 18.67
N LEU A 178 -9.15 33.78 17.95
CA LEU A 178 -8.99 32.46 18.57
C LEU A 178 -7.81 32.46 19.56
N LYS A 179 -6.66 33.01 19.16
CA LYS A 179 -5.46 33.08 20.01
C LYS A 179 -5.70 33.87 21.29
N GLU A 180 -6.39 34.99 21.22
CA GLU A 180 -6.72 35.81 22.40
C GLU A 180 -7.63 35.07 23.40
N ASN A 181 -8.42 34.12 22.93
CA ASN A 181 -9.42 33.40 23.75
C ASN A 181 -8.98 32.01 24.22
N ILE A 182 -7.77 31.55 23.89
CA ILE A 182 -7.20 30.30 24.43
C ILE A 182 -7.32 30.24 25.96
N PRO A 183 -6.95 31.29 26.74
CA PRO A 183 -7.03 31.23 28.21
C PRO A 183 -8.45 31.00 28.74
N LEU A 184 -9.46 31.58 28.09
CA LEU A 184 -10.88 31.41 28.46
C LEU A 184 -11.31 29.95 28.28
N VAL A 185 -10.97 29.36 27.13
CA VAL A 185 -11.32 27.98 26.80
C VAL A 185 -10.64 27.02 27.77
N LEU A 186 -9.32 27.16 27.97
CA LEU A 186 -8.56 26.31 28.88
C LEU A 186 -9.05 26.44 30.33
N SER A 187 -9.41 27.64 30.79
CA SER A 187 -9.96 27.83 32.14
C SER A 187 -11.31 27.12 32.33
N THR A 188 -12.15 27.13 31.29
CA THR A 188 -13.45 26.45 31.28
C THR A 188 -13.26 24.94 31.33
N ILE A 189 -12.40 24.39 30.46
CA ILE A 189 -12.05 22.96 30.43
C ILE A 189 -11.47 22.52 31.78
N SER A 190 -10.54 23.31 32.33
CA SER A 190 -9.94 23.04 33.64
C SER A 190 -11.00 22.96 34.74
N SER A 191 -11.91 23.93 34.81
CA SER A 191 -12.99 23.91 35.81
C SER A 191 -13.80 22.61 35.76
N PHE A 192 -14.13 22.13 34.55
CA PHE A 192 -14.95 20.93 34.36
C PHE A 192 -14.20 19.61 34.55
N LEU A 193 -12.90 19.57 34.29
CA LEU A 193 -12.09 18.35 34.49
C LEU A 193 -11.64 18.18 35.95
N PHE A 194 -11.37 19.28 36.66
CA PHE A 194 -10.94 19.24 38.06
C PHE A 194 -12.11 19.20 39.05
N ASN A 195 -13.27 19.77 38.69
CA ASN A 195 -14.50 19.74 39.49
C ASN A 195 -15.67 19.26 38.60
N PRO A 196 -15.75 17.95 38.30
CA PRO A 196 -16.73 17.44 37.36
C PRO A 196 -18.15 17.49 37.94
N ALA A 197 -19.09 18.02 37.16
CA ALA A 197 -20.52 17.94 37.45
C ALA A 197 -21.11 16.61 36.95
N SER A 198 -20.60 16.07 35.83
CA SER A 198 -20.98 14.79 35.26
C SER A 198 -19.88 14.23 34.35
N THR A 199 -19.91 12.91 34.09
CA THR A 199 -18.99 12.25 33.14
C THR A 199 -19.19 12.77 31.70
N ASP A 200 -20.41 13.07 31.28
CA ASP A 200 -20.69 13.66 29.95
C ASP A 200 -19.98 15.01 29.75
N ILE A 201 -19.98 15.86 30.79
CA ILE A 201 -19.25 17.13 30.76
C ILE A 201 -17.74 16.92 30.65
N GLN A 202 -17.19 15.90 31.33
CA GLN A 202 -15.78 15.56 31.20
C GLN A 202 -15.44 15.07 29.79
N LEU A 203 -16.25 14.17 29.21
CA LEU A 203 -16.08 13.69 27.84
C LEU A 203 -16.10 14.85 26.83
N LYS A 204 -17.06 15.77 26.96
CA LYS A 204 -17.11 16.98 26.11
C LYS A 204 -15.94 17.92 26.35
N SER A 205 -15.44 18.01 27.56
CA SER A 205 -14.25 18.81 27.89
C SER A 205 -12.99 18.23 27.25
N LEU A 206 -12.84 16.90 27.23
CA LEU A 206 -11.75 16.20 26.55
C LEU A 206 -11.82 16.39 25.03
N ARG A 207 -13.00 16.21 24.42
CA ARG A 207 -13.21 16.47 22.99
C ARG A 207 -12.92 17.92 22.62
N CYS A 208 -13.36 18.87 23.44
CA CYS A 208 -13.05 20.28 23.26
C CYS A 208 -11.53 20.49 23.32
N LEU A 209 -10.84 19.93 24.32
CA LEU A 209 -9.39 20.04 24.42
C LEU A 209 -8.67 19.48 23.19
N GLN A 210 -9.06 18.29 22.72
CA GLN A 210 -8.52 17.66 21.51
C GLN A 210 -8.60 18.59 20.30
N SER A 211 -9.78 19.18 20.06
CA SER A 211 -10.02 20.10 18.94
C SER A 211 -9.12 21.35 19.00
N TRP A 212 -8.89 21.89 20.20
CA TRP A 212 -7.97 23.02 20.39
C TRP A 212 -6.50 22.61 20.24
N ILE A 213 -6.11 21.41 20.67
CA ILE A 213 -4.75 20.88 20.44
C ILE A 213 -4.50 20.74 18.94
N GLN A 214 -5.47 20.22 18.18
CA GLN A 214 -5.40 20.09 16.72
C GLN A 214 -5.29 21.45 16.03
N TYR A 215 -5.96 22.47 16.55
CA TYR A 215 -5.78 23.86 16.11
C TYR A 215 -4.35 24.39 16.31
N GLY A 216 -3.61 23.85 17.29
CA GLY A 216 -2.19 24.11 17.48
C GLY A 216 -1.86 25.24 18.46
N PHE A 217 -2.55 25.31 19.61
CA PHE A 217 -2.08 26.16 20.72
C PHE A 217 -0.85 25.56 21.41
N SER A 218 -0.10 26.38 22.16
CA SER A 218 1.09 25.93 22.90
C SER A 218 0.72 24.98 24.03
N LEU A 219 1.24 23.75 24.03
CA LEU A 219 0.94 22.77 25.08
C LEU A 219 1.34 23.24 26.47
N GLU A 220 2.29 24.19 26.58
CA GLU A 220 2.66 24.81 27.86
C GLU A 220 1.48 25.52 28.53
N ASP A 221 0.59 26.15 27.75
CA ASP A 221 -0.59 26.85 28.27
C ASP A 221 -1.64 25.85 28.82
N GLY A 222 -1.68 24.65 28.25
CA GLY A 222 -2.59 23.56 28.62
C GLY A 222 -2.00 22.55 29.59
N TYR A 223 -0.76 22.75 30.06
CA TYR A 223 0.02 21.73 30.75
C TYR A 223 -0.66 21.12 31.99
N PRO A 224 -1.25 21.89 32.92
CA PRO A 224 -1.93 21.31 34.08
C PRO A 224 -3.13 20.44 33.70
N ILE A 225 -3.79 20.78 32.58
CA ILE A 225 -4.93 20.02 32.07
C ILE A 225 -4.42 18.70 31.48
N LEU A 226 -3.34 18.72 30.70
CA LEU A 226 -2.72 17.51 30.16
C LEU A 226 -2.25 16.56 31.26
N GLN A 227 -1.69 17.08 32.35
CA GLN A 227 -1.37 16.27 33.54
C GLN A 227 -2.63 15.61 34.12
N LYS A 228 -3.75 16.34 34.20
CA LYS A 228 -5.02 15.76 34.62
C LYS A 228 -5.48 14.67 33.65
N VAL A 229 -5.36 14.88 32.34
CA VAL A 229 -5.71 13.88 31.31
C VAL A 229 -4.89 12.60 31.47
N MET A 230 -3.58 12.70 31.76
CA MET A 230 -2.75 11.51 32.06
C MET A 230 -3.31 10.70 33.23
N THR A 231 -3.82 11.36 34.29
CA THR A 231 -4.45 10.63 35.42
C THR A 231 -5.76 9.94 35.05
N LEU A 232 -6.46 10.41 34.00
CA LEU A 232 -7.71 9.83 33.53
C LEU A 232 -7.50 8.53 32.74
N LEU A 233 -6.27 8.18 32.37
CA LEU A 233 -5.98 6.87 31.75
C LEU A 233 -6.33 5.68 32.68
N GLY A 234 -6.33 5.91 33.99
CA GLY A 234 -6.77 4.92 34.99
C GLY A 234 -8.30 4.81 35.16
N ASP A 235 -9.07 5.73 34.59
CA ASP A 235 -10.53 5.69 34.61
C ASP A 235 -11.04 4.80 33.46
N MET A 236 -12.17 4.10 33.65
CA MET A 236 -12.73 3.21 32.61
C MET A 236 -13.62 3.98 31.62
N ASP A 237 -14.42 4.93 32.09
CA ASP A 237 -15.39 5.66 31.28
C ASP A 237 -14.72 6.76 30.45
N LEU A 238 -13.57 7.28 30.93
CA LEU A 238 -12.84 8.38 30.31
C LEU A 238 -11.58 7.94 29.55
N PHE A 239 -11.25 6.64 29.58
CA PHE A 239 -10.00 6.10 29.01
C PHE A 239 -9.82 6.49 27.54
N GLU A 240 -10.79 6.16 26.69
CA GLU A 240 -10.72 6.36 25.24
C GLU A 240 -10.54 7.85 24.90
N SER A 241 -11.37 8.72 25.46
CA SER A 241 -11.26 10.17 25.23
C SER A 241 -9.96 10.77 25.79
N ALA A 242 -9.41 10.21 26.87
CA ALA A 242 -8.10 10.63 27.37
C ALA A 242 -6.98 10.19 26.42
N VAL A 243 -7.04 8.97 25.89
CA VAL A 243 -6.11 8.48 24.86
C VAL A 243 -6.15 9.38 23.63
N ASP A 244 -7.33 9.72 23.11
CA ASP A 244 -7.49 10.59 21.93
C ASP A 244 -6.85 11.97 22.11
N VAL A 245 -7.03 12.59 23.28
CA VAL A 245 -6.39 13.87 23.61
C VAL A 245 -4.87 13.75 23.64
N LEU A 246 -4.33 12.69 24.25
CA LEU A 246 -2.89 12.50 24.35
C LEU A 246 -2.27 12.16 22.98
N LEU A 247 -2.94 11.37 22.15
CA LEU A 247 -2.53 11.10 20.77
C LEU A 247 -2.39 12.40 19.97
N GLU A 248 -3.44 13.24 19.99
CA GLU A 248 -3.42 14.54 19.29
C GLU A 248 -2.30 15.45 19.83
N SER A 249 -2.06 15.43 21.14
CA SER A 249 -1.01 16.25 21.77
C SER A 249 0.40 15.88 21.32
N MET A 250 0.66 14.60 21.06
CA MET A 250 1.98 14.12 20.63
C MET A 250 2.25 14.46 19.16
N GLN A 251 1.21 14.57 18.34
CA GLN A 251 1.32 14.83 16.91
C GLN A 251 1.56 16.32 16.57
N GLN A 252 1.73 17.20 17.58
CA GLN A 252 2.07 18.60 17.32
C GLN A 252 3.47 18.75 16.69
N ALA A 253 3.57 19.58 15.65
CA ALA A 253 4.83 19.84 14.92
C ALA A 253 5.99 20.39 15.79
N ALA A 254 5.70 20.92 16.97
CA ALA A 254 6.68 21.48 17.89
C ALA A 254 7.10 20.53 19.04
N TRP A 255 6.88 19.22 18.88
CA TRP A 255 7.13 18.19 19.91
C TRP A 255 8.52 18.29 20.57
N ALA A 256 9.57 18.64 19.81
CA ALA A 256 10.94 18.75 20.33
C ALA A 256 11.10 19.80 21.45
N ARG A 257 10.18 20.77 21.56
CA ARG A 257 10.18 21.79 22.61
C ARG A 257 9.63 21.26 23.94
N TYR A 258 8.78 20.24 23.91
CA TYR A 258 7.99 19.80 25.07
C TYR A 258 8.66 18.66 25.85
N GLN A 259 9.92 18.84 26.24
CA GLN A 259 10.72 17.78 26.90
C GLN A 259 10.17 17.36 28.27
N ASN A 260 9.66 18.32 29.07
CA ASN A 260 9.04 18.01 30.36
C ASN A 260 7.78 17.16 30.16
N TYR A 261 6.96 17.52 29.18
CA TYR A 261 5.76 16.79 28.82
C TYR A 261 6.07 15.35 28.41
N ARG A 262 7.06 15.16 27.52
CA ARG A 262 7.55 13.82 27.14
C ARG A 262 7.98 12.98 28.35
N ASN A 263 8.73 13.57 29.28
CA ASN A 263 9.23 12.85 30.45
C ASN A 263 8.08 12.46 31.42
N GLU A 264 7.06 13.31 31.55
CA GLU A 264 5.87 12.99 32.35
C GLU A 264 5.00 11.94 31.68
N LEU A 265 4.83 11.99 30.35
CA LEU A 265 4.17 10.92 29.59
C LEU A 265 4.86 9.57 29.81
N LEU A 266 6.20 9.52 29.70
CA LEU A 266 6.97 8.31 29.98
C LEU A 266 6.71 7.80 31.40
N THR A 267 6.73 8.71 32.38
CA THR A 267 6.48 8.36 33.80
C THR A 267 5.07 7.81 33.99
N CYS A 268 4.08 8.39 33.28
CA CYS A 268 2.69 7.92 33.29
C CYS A 268 2.56 6.53 32.65
N PHE A 269 3.08 6.34 31.45
CA PHE A 269 2.99 5.08 30.70
C PHE A 269 3.71 3.93 31.40
N THR A 270 4.79 4.23 32.12
CA THR A 270 5.57 3.24 32.89
C THR A 270 5.18 3.16 34.37
N SER A 271 4.09 3.82 34.76
CA SER A 271 3.56 3.76 36.14
C SER A 271 2.99 2.39 36.47
N ASP A 272 2.94 2.06 37.77
CA ASP A 272 2.41 0.76 38.23
C ASP A 272 0.93 0.57 37.87
N ALA A 273 0.13 1.64 37.90
CA ALA A 273 -1.28 1.59 37.50
C ALA A 273 -1.45 1.27 36.01
N MET A 274 -0.63 1.87 35.14
CA MET A 274 -0.69 1.58 33.71
C MET A 274 -0.19 0.18 33.40
N LYS A 275 0.85 -0.28 34.11
CA LYS A 275 1.33 -1.68 34.01
C LYS A 275 0.26 -2.67 34.43
N GLU A 276 -0.42 -2.45 35.55
CA GLU A 276 -1.51 -3.32 36.01
C GLU A 276 -2.65 -3.37 34.98
N LYS A 277 -3.07 -2.22 34.45
CA LYS A 277 -4.07 -2.13 33.37
C LYS A 277 -3.62 -2.88 32.11
N PHE A 278 -2.35 -2.74 31.73
CA PHE A 278 -1.78 -3.46 30.60
C PHE A 278 -1.78 -4.98 30.83
N GLU A 279 -1.33 -5.45 31.99
CA GLU A 279 -1.32 -6.88 32.31
C GLU A 279 -2.72 -7.49 32.32
N LEU A 280 -3.72 -6.77 32.85
CA LEU A 280 -5.12 -7.18 32.79
C LEU A 280 -5.61 -7.28 31.34
N CYS A 281 -5.33 -6.26 30.53
CA CYS A 281 -5.68 -6.22 29.12
C CYS A 281 -5.08 -7.40 28.33
N ILE A 282 -3.81 -7.75 28.56
CA ILE A 282 -3.20 -8.92 27.91
C ILE A 282 -3.80 -10.22 28.45
N ALA A 283 -4.03 -10.34 29.76
CA ALA A 283 -4.56 -11.56 30.37
C ALA A 283 -6.02 -11.86 29.98
N GLU A 284 -6.81 -10.82 29.71
CA GLU A 284 -8.21 -10.92 29.28
C GLU A 284 -8.39 -10.94 27.75
N GLU A 285 -7.29 -10.83 26.99
CA GLU A 285 -7.31 -10.70 25.52
C GLU A 285 -8.22 -9.54 25.04
N ASP A 286 -8.27 -8.44 25.81
CA ASP A 286 -9.11 -7.27 25.51
C ASP A 286 -8.53 -6.46 24.34
N GLU A 287 -9.00 -6.76 23.13
CA GLU A 287 -8.56 -6.10 21.89
C GLU A 287 -8.86 -4.59 21.88
N GLU A 288 -10.00 -4.15 22.43
CA GLU A 288 -10.42 -2.74 22.37
C GLU A 288 -9.46 -1.88 23.18
N THR A 289 -9.15 -2.30 24.40
CA THR A 289 -8.15 -1.63 25.25
C THR A 289 -6.75 -1.77 24.67
N ALA A 290 -6.36 -2.96 24.19
CA ALA A 290 -5.03 -3.22 23.64
C ALA A 290 -4.74 -2.33 22.43
N ARG A 291 -5.74 -2.10 21.57
CA ARG A 291 -5.63 -1.23 20.40
C ARG A 291 -5.35 0.22 20.79
N LEU A 292 -6.02 0.73 21.82
CA LEU A 292 -5.81 2.09 22.32
C LEU A 292 -4.44 2.24 22.98
N ILE A 293 -4.01 1.27 23.80
CA ILE A 293 -2.68 1.26 24.41
C ILE A 293 -1.60 1.17 23.32
N ALA A 294 -1.76 0.30 22.31
CA ALA A 294 -0.83 0.18 21.20
C ALA A 294 -0.65 1.52 20.48
N LYS A 295 -1.74 2.17 20.07
CA LYS A 295 -1.67 3.49 19.44
C LYS A 295 -0.95 4.52 20.32
N LEU A 296 -1.26 4.54 21.62
CA LEU A 296 -0.67 5.50 22.56
C LEU A 296 0.85 5.31 22.69
N LEU A 297 1.29 4.07 22.92
CA LEU A 297 2.71 3.75 23.13
C LEU A 297 3.51 3.86 21.83
N THR A 298 2.96 3.42 20.69
CA THR A 298 3.66 3.51 19.41
C THR A 298 3.74 4.95 18.93
N THR A 299 2.68 5.76 19.07
CA THR A 299 2.74 7.20 18.74
C THR A 299 3.79 7.93 19.58
N PHE A 300 3.87 7.62 20.89
CA PHE A 300 4.94 8.14 21.74
C PHE A 300 6.32 7.68 21.26
N GLY A 301 6.42 6.39 20.93
CA GLY A 301 7.59 5.74 20.35
C GLY A 301 8.12 6.48 19.12
N GLU A 302 7.25 6.68 18.14
CA GLU A 302 7.53 7.30 16.84
C GLU A 302 7.83 8.80 16.96
N THR A 303 7.08 9.51 17.81
CA THR A 303 7.24 10.96 18.00
C THR A 303 8.56 11.31 18.66
N TYR A 304 8.99 10.53 19.65
CA TYR A 304 10.18 10.81 20.46
C TYR A 304 11.28 9.75 20.28
N THR A 305 11.38 9.19 19.07
CA THR A 305 12.27 8.07 18.76
C THR A 305 13.73 8.42 19.06
N ASP A 306 14.17 9.63 18.71
CA ASP A 306 15.51 10.17 18.96
C ASP A 306 15.92 10.07 20.44
N TYR A 307 15.01 10.45 21.33
CA TYR A 307 15.21 10.34 22.76
C TYR A 307 15.18 8.89 23.25
N ILE A 308 14.24 8.08 22.74
CA ILE A 308 14.08 6.69 23.18
C ILE A 308 15.33 5.88 22.85
N VAL A 309 15.85 5.95 21.62
CA VAL A 309 17.03 5.19 21.21
C VAL A 309 18.25 5.57 22.04
N GLY A 310 18.42 6.85 22.35
CA GLY A 310 19.50 7.35 23.20
C GLY A 310 19.40 6.93 24.67
N GLN A 311 18.27 6.36 25.10
CA GLN A 311 17.95 6.07 26.49
C GLN A 311 17.54 4.62 26.76
N LEU A 312 17.66 3.71 25.78
CA LEU A 312 17.22 2.31 25.87
C LEU A 312 17.78 1.52 27.05
N ALA A 313 18.97 1.89 27.55
CA ALA A 313 19.58 1.23 28.70
C ALA A 313 18.90 1.54 30.05
N ARG A 314 17.89 2.42 30.09
CA ARG A 314 17.18 2.78 31.33
C ARG A 314 16.10 1.75 31.71
N PRO A 315 15.84 1.54 33.02
CA PRO A 315 14.81 0.60 33.48
C PRO A 315 13.37 0.94 33.09
N ASP A 316 13.03 2.23 32.98
CA ASP A 316 11.71 2.69 32.54
C ASP A 316 11.49 2.41 31.05
N MET A 317 12.53 2.62 30.23
CA MET A 317 12.50 2.29 28.80
C MET A 317 12.35 0.79 28.56
N TYR A 318 12.98 -0.06 29.39
CA TYR A 318 12.77 -1.51 29.32
C TYR A 318 11.27 -1.86 29.37
N TRP A 319 10.54 -1.32 30.35
CA TRP A 319 9.10 -1.58 30.48
C TRP A 319 8.30 -1.07 29.28
N LEU A 320 8.60 0.14 28.78
CA LEU A 320 7.95 0.68 27.59
C LEU A 320 8.14 -0.26 26.38
N MET A 321 9.38 -0.69 26.14
CA MET A 321 9.71 -1.59 25.04
C MET A 321 9.07 -2.97 25.23
N THR A 322 9.06 -3.53 26.44
CA THR A 322 8.38 -4.80 26.73
C THR A 322 6.89 -4.74 26.44
N MET A 323 6.20 -3.63 26.77
CA MET A 323 4.79 -3.47 26.44
C MET A 323 4.56 -3.43 24.92
N ILE A 324 5.37 -2.66 24.18
CA ILE A 324 5.28 -2.58 22.71
C ILE A 324 5.58 -3.94 22.06
N ILE A 325 6.58 -4.67 22.54
CA ILE A 325 6.90 -6.03 22.11
C ILE A 325 5.71 -6.96 22.34
N ARG A 326 5.10 -6.94 23.53
CA ARG A 326 3.94 -7.79 23.84
C ARG A 326 2.70 -7.42 23.04
N LEU A 327 2.52 -6.16 22.64
CA LEU A 327 1.45 -5.74 21.72
C LEU A 327 1.74 -6.18 20.28
N THR A 328 3.00 -6.13 19.87
CA THR A 328 3.44 -6.72 18.58
C THR A 328 3.18 -8.23 18.59
N GLY A 329 3.31 -8.87 19.75
CA GLY A 329 3.01 -10.26 20.00
C GLY A 329 1.65 -10.52 20.68
N PHE A 330 0.63 -9.69 20.43
CA PHE A 330 -0.70 -9.92 20.99
C PHE A 330 -1.25 -11.30 20.59
N GLU A 331 -2.01 -11.94 21.48
CA GLU A 331 -2.49 -13.31 21.29
C GLU A 331 -3.64 -13.37 20.28
N GLY A 332 -3.73 -14.46 19.51
CA GLY A 332 -4.73 -14.64 18.45
C GLY A 332 -4.21 -14.38 17.03
N PHE A 333 -4.92 -14.93 16.04
CA PHE A 333 -4.62 -14.76 14.62
C PHE A 333 -5.20 -13.47 14.07
N PHE A 334 -4.35 -12.68 13.42
CA PHE A 334 -4.81 -11.57 12.58
C PHE A 334 -5.61 -12.07 11.37
N PRO A 335 -6.63 -11.35 10.87
CA PRO A 335 -7.40 -10.29 11.54
C PRO A 335 -8.61 -10.85 12.32
N ILE A 336 -8.74 -12.18 12.45
CA ILE A 336 -9.99 -12.80 12.92
C ILE A 336 -10.17 -12.68 14.42
N ASP A 337 -9.09 -12.85 15.17
CA ASP A 337 -9.11 -12.77 16.63
C ASP A 337 -8.76 -11.34 17.10
N GLN A 338 -7.93 -10.62 16.33
CA GLN A 338 -7.41 -9.30 16.71
C GLN A 338 -6.77 -8.55 15.54
N GLU A 339 -6.72 -7.21 15.62
CA GLU A 339 -5.96 -6.34 14.69
C GLU A 339 -4.83 -5.53 15.36
N VAL A 340 -4.53 -5.80 16.63
CA VAL A 340 -3.54 -5.10 17.45
C VAL A 340 -2.12 -5.26 16.91
N THR A 341 -1.75 -6.44 16.43
CA THR A 341 -0.36 -6.76 16.02
C THR A 341 0.14 -5.96 14.80
N GLU A 342 -0.76 -5.33 14.05
CA GLU A 342 -0.42 -4.45 12.93
C GLU A 342 0.10 -3.07 13.39
N ILE A 343 -0.41 -2.57 14.52
CA ILE A 343 -0.19 -1.19 14.98
C ILE A 343 1.29 -0.87 15.25
N PRO A 344 2.10 -1.75 15.89
CA PRO A 344 3.49 -1.45 16.19
C PRO A 344 4.47 -1.63 15.02
N LEU A 345 4.05 -2.13 13.86
CA LEU A 345 4.97 -2.49 12.78
C LEU A 345 5.78 -1.28 12.27
N ASN A 346 5.12 -0.13 12.09
CA ASN A 346 5.78 1.11 11.65
C ASN A 346 6.77 1.65 12.69
N PHE A 347 6.46 1.53 13.98
CA PHE A 347 7.37 1.91 15.06
C PHE A 347 8.72 1.18 14.96
N TRP A 348 8.72 -0.11 14.64
CA TRP A 348 9.96 -0.89 14.52
C TRP A 348 10.86 -0.44 13.36
N TYR A 349 10.26 0.06 12.28
CA TYR A 349 10.96 0.66 11.15
C TYR A 349 11.61 1.99 11.57
N ILE A 350 10.82 2.92 12.14
CA ILE A 350 11.31 4.25 12.56
C ILE A 350 12.41 4.11 13.63
N MET A 351 12.24 3.19 14.59
CA MET A 351 13.24 2.91 15.61
C MET A 351 14.55 2.39 15.00
N GLN A 352 14.47 1.50 14.00
CA GLN A 352 15.64 0.95 13.35
C GLN A 352 16.41 2.04 12.60
N GLU A 353 15.74 2.88 11.82
CA GLU A 353 16.42 3.99 11.10
C GLU A 353 17.10 4.94 12.08
N THR A 354 16.37 5.35 13.13
CA THR A 354 16.88 6.31 14.12
C THR A 354 18.09 5.76 14.90
N LEU A 355 18.17 4.44 15.14
CA LEU A 355 19.34 3.81 15.77
C LEU A 355 20.63 3.96 14.94
N PHE A 356 20.51 4.00 13.61
CA PHE A 356 21.65 4.29 12.73
C PHE A 356 21.95 5.77 12.67
N ASP A 357 20.94 6.63 12.55
CA ASP A 357 21.10 8.08 12.48
C ASP A 357 21.82 8.62 13.74
N GLU A 358 21.45 8.15 14.92
CA GLU A 358 22.06 8.54 16.20
C GLU A 358 23.40 7.84 16.49
N CYS A 359 23.92 7.05 15.53
CA CYS A 359 25.17 6.30 15.62
C CYS A 359 25.23 5.36 16.84
N ILE A 360 24.09 4.76 17.20
CA ILE A 360 24.00 3.74 18.26
C ILE A 360 24.36 2.36 17.68
N LEU A 361 23.96 2.12 16.43
CA LEU A 361 24.35 0.95 15.65
C LEU A 361 25.35 1.31 14.54
N PRO A 362 26.22 0.36 14.13
CA PRO A 362 26.39 -0.98 14.70
C PRO A 362 27.12 -0.97 16.05
N VAL A 363 26.83 -1.95 16.90
CA VAL A 363 27.47 -2.04 18.22
C VAL A 363 28.95 -2.40 18.07
N LYS A 364 29.84 -1.62 18.68
CA LYS A 364 31.29 -1.88 18.65
C LYS A 364 31.60 -3.27 19.28
N PRO A 365 32.60 -4.02 18.81
CA PRO A 365 32.90 -5.37 19.33
C PRO A 365 33.36 -5.40 20.80
N SER A 366 33.96 -4.30 21.27
CA SER A 366 34.48 -4.18 22.64
C SER A 366 33.90 -2.93 23.31
N ALA A 367 33.54 -3.07 24.59
CA ALA A 367 33.06 -1.95 25.39
C ALA A 367 34.10 -0.82 25.43
N PRO A 368 33.71 0.42 25.10
CA PRO A 368 34.61 1.55 25.15
C PRO A 368 34.88 1.97 26.60
N SER A 369 36.02 2.62 26.82
CA SER A 369 36.40 3.13 28.16
C SER A 369 35.75 4.46 28.51
N GLU A 370 35.29 5.22 27.52
CA GLU A 370 34.68 6.54 27.70
C GLU A 370 33.21 6.42 28.10
N THR A 371 32.78 7.19 29.10
CA THR A 371 31.43 7.07 29.70
C THR A 371 30.29 7.31 28.72
N GLU A 372 30.43 8.27 27.80
CA GLU A 372 29.39 8.58 26.82
C GLU A 372 29.29 7.50 25.74
N GLU A 373 30.43 7.05 25.20
CA GLU A 373 30.45 5.92 24.27
C GLU A 373 29.98 4.62 24.93
N LEU A 374 30.27 4.42 26.22
CA LEU A 374 29.82 3.25 26.98
C LEU A 374 28.30 3.25 27.14
N TRP A 375 27.69 4.42 27.33
CA TRP A 375 26.23 4.53 27.35
C TRP A 375 25.61 4.17 26.00
N LYS A 376 26.13 4.73 24.90
CA LYS A 376 25.69 4.36 23.54
C LYS A 376 25.86 2.87 23.27
N TYR A 377 26.98 2.28 23.70
CA TYR A 377 27.22 0.84 23.64
C TYR A 377 26.14 0.05 24.39
N ASN A 378 25.78 0.45 25.62
CA ASN A 378 24.73 -0.21 26.38
C ASN A 378 23.35 -0.08 25.72
N CYS A 379 23.01 1.08 25.16
CA CYS A 379 21.77 1.27 24.39
C CYS A 379 21.75 0.39 23.15
N GLY A 380 22.87 0.27 22.43
CA GLY A 380 22.99 -0.64 21.29
C GLY A 380 22.82 -2.10 21.68
N GLN A 381 23.39 -2.54 22.80
CA GLN A 381 23.19 -3.89 23.34
C GLN A 381 21.71 -4.13 23.72
N ALA A 382 21.06 -3.16 24.35
CA ALA A 382 19.63 -3.24 24.66
C ALA A 382 18.78 -3.35 23.39
N ALA A 383 19.09 -2.55 22.35
CA ALA A 383 18.44 -2.65 21.05
C ALA A 383 18.62 -4.06 20.45
N SER A 384 19.83 -4.62 20.43
CA SER A 384 20.05 -5.98 19.93
C SER A 384 19.21 -7.03 20.66
N VAL A 385 19.03 -6.91 21.98
CA VAL A 385 18.15 -7.85 22.72
C VAL A 385 16.69 -7.68 22.31
N ILE A 386 16.20 -6.44 22.20
CA ILE A 386 14.83 -6.13 21.78
C ILE A 386 14.54 -6.69 20.38
N TYR A 387 15.44 -6.45 19.42
CA TYR A 387 15.26 -6.92 18.05
C TYR A 387 15.37 -8.46 17.94
N LYS A 388 16.11 -9.14 18.83
CA LYS A 388 16.10 -10.61 18.89
C LYS A 388 14.73 -11.14 19.32
N GLU A 389 14.15 -10.56 20.36
CA GLU A 389 12.80 -10.90 20.82
C GLU A 389 11.75 -10.60 19.74
N LEU A 390 11.91 -9.48 19.04
CA LEU A 390 11.06 -9.12 17.90
C LEU A 390 11.10 -10.20 16.80
N VAL A 391 12.27 -10.71 16.41
CA VAL A 391 12.38 -11.78 15.42
C VAL A 391 11.56 -13.02 15.82
N GLU A 392 11.64 -13.44 17.08
CA GLU A 392 10.89 -14.60 17.57
C GLU A 392 9.36 -14.39 17.48
N ILE A 393 8.90 -13.19 17.84
CA ILE A 393 7.48 -12.81 17.78
C ILE A 393 7.00 -12.73 16.33
N LEU A 394 7.77 -12.11 15.44
CA LEU A 394 7.39 -12.00 14.03
C LEU A 394 7.35 -13.37 13.34
N ILE A 395 8.27 -14.29 13.66
CA ILE A 395 8.18 -15.69 13.19
C ILE A 395 6.89 -16.35 13.66
N ARG A 396 6.54 -16.19 14.94
CA ARG A 396 5.31 -16.76 15.52
C ARG A 396 4.06 -16.18 14.84
N ASN A 397 4.03 -14.88 14.62
CA ASN A 397 2.93 -14.15 14.01
C ASN A 397 2.77 -14.49 12.51
N ALA A 398 3.87 -14.71 11.78
CA ALA A 398 3.85 -15.11 10.38
C ALA A 398 3.29 -16.53 10.12
N ARG A 399 3.05 -17.30 11.18
CA ARG A 399 2.58 -18.68 11.12
C ARG A 399 1.12 -18.74 10.68
N TYR A 400 0.86 -19.51 9.62
CA TYR A 400 -0.52 -19.83 9.26
C TYR A 400 -1.21 -20.68 10.33
N PRO A 401 -2.55 -20.57 10.46
CA PRO A 401 -3.32 -21.52 11.24
C PRO A 401 -3.29 -22.92 10.60
N GLU A 402 -3.85 -23.91 11.30
CA GLU A 402 -4.04 -25.25 10.75
C GLU A 402 -4.87 -25.23 9.46
N GLU A 403 -4.69 -26.24 8.62
CA GLU A 403 -5.32 -26.29 7.28
C GLU A 403 -6.86 -26.29 7.38
N SER A 404 -7.43 -26.97 8.37
CA SER A 404 -8.87 -26.96 8.68
C SER A 404 -9.39 -25.55 9.02
N VAL A 405 -8.66 -24.82 9.86
CA VAL A 405 -9.01 -23.44 10.26
C VAL A 405 -8.82 -22.49 9.09
N TRP A 406 -7.70 -22.59 8.38
CA TRP A 406 -7.43 -21.81 7.17
C TRP A 406 -8.54 -22.02 6.13
N GLU A 407 -8.98 -23.25 5.87
CA GLU A 407 -10.04 -23.53 4.91
C GLU A 407 -11.38 -22.89 5.31
N SER A 408 -11.68 -22.84 6.61
CA SER A 408 -12.90 -22.22 7.14
C SER A 408 -12.98 -20.71 6.92
N TRP A 409 -11.85 -20.01 6.80
CA TRP A 409 -11.81 -18.57 6.59
C TRP A 409 -12.36 -18.19 5.21
N ASN A 410 -13.13 -17.09 5.17
CA ASN A 410 -13.62 -16.52 3.92
C ASN A 410 -12.47 -15.88 3.10
N LYS A 411 -12.77 -15.49 1.86
CA LYS A 411 -11.76 -14.92 0.95
C LYS A 411 -11.17 -13.60 1.50
N ASP A 412 -12.01 -12.72 2.03
CA ASP A 412 -11.58 -11.38 2.47
C ASP A 412 -10.62 -11.46 3.67
N ILE A 413 -10.89 -12.34 4.65
CA ILE A 413 -10.01 -12.60 5.80
C ILE A 413 -8.68 -13.20 5.32
N LYS A 414 -8.72 -14.18 4.41
CA LYS A 414 -7.50 -14.78 3.83
C LYS A 414 -6.65 -13.74 3.12
N ASP A 415 -7.27 -12.83 2.38
CA ASP A 415 -6.56 -11.79 1.64
C ASP A 415 -6.02 -10.71 2.59
N LYS A 416 -6.77 -10.32 3.63
CA LYS A 416 -6.28 -9.41 4.69
C LYS A 416 -5.10 -10.03 5.47
N PHE A 417 -5.15 -11.31 5.83
CA PHE A 417 -4.01 -12.00 6.46
C PHE A 417 -2.78 -12.04 5.55
N LYS A 418 -2.94 -12.29 4.24
CA LYS A 418 -1.80 -12.29 3.30
C LYS A 418 -1.17 -10.90 3.14
N THR A 419 -1.99 -9.85 3.07
CA THR A 419 -1.52 -8.46 3.00
C THR A 419 -0.72 -8.13 4.26
N TRP A 420 -1.29 -8.35 5.44
CA TRP A 420 -0.59 -8.13 6.70
C TRP A 420 0.68 -8.98 6.83
N ARG A 421 0.65 -10.25 6.38
CA ARG A 421 1.83 -11.11 6.40
C ARG A 421 2.95 -10.57 5.50
N ARG A 422 2.62 -9.91 4.39
CA ARG A 422 3.61 -9.20 3.56
C ARG A 422 4.19 -8.00 4.32
N ASP A 423 3.35 -7.18 4.94
CA ASP A 423 3.80 -6.01 5.70
C ASP A 423 4.66 -6.42 6.93
N LEU A 424 4.34 -7.56 7.56
CA LEU A 424 5.19 -8.22 8.55
C LEU A 424 6.53 -8.66 7.94
N GLY A 425 6.51 -9.22 6.74
CA GLY A 425 7.71 -9.56 5.98
C GLY A 425 8.60 -8.35 5.72
N ASP A 426 8.03 -7.20 5.36
CA ASP A 426 8.78 -5.95 5.19
C ASP A 426 9.35 -5.49 6.55
N THR A 427 8.60 -5.68 7.63
CA THR A 427 9.08 -5.41 9.00
C THR A 427 10.24 -6.32 9.42
N MET A 428 10.33 -7.56 8.91
CA MET A 428 11.45 -8.49 9.20
C MET A 428 12.80 -7.96 8.70
N ILE A 429 12.80 -7.05 7.73
CA ILE A 429 14.03 -6.43 7.23
C ILE A 429 14.67 -5.57 8.33
N ASN A 430 13.88 -4.92 9.18
CA ASN A 430 14.39 -4.03 10.23
C ASN A 430 15.31 -4.76 11.23
N PRO A 431 14.90 -5.90 11.87
CA PRO A 431 15.81 -6.70 12.67
C PRO A 431 17.07 -7.18 11.94
N TYR A 432 16.99 -7.47 10.63
CA TYR A 432 18.15 -7.91 9.86
C TYR A 432 19.22 -6.82 9.79
N TYR A 433 18.82 -5.57 9.57
CA TYR A 433 19.74 -4.44 9.59
C TYR A 433 20.44 -4.26 10.94
N VAL A 434 19.74 -4.56 12.05
CA VAL A 434 20.28 -4.46 13.42
C VAL A 434 21.20 -5.64 13.79
N LEU A 435 20.79 -6.87 13.46
CA LEU A 435 21.40 -8.11 13.98
C LEU A 435 22.35 -8.80 12.99
N ARG A 436 22.15 -8.60 11.68
CA ARG A 436 22.95 -9.21 10.60
C ARG A 436 23.09 -10.73 10.78
N ASP A 437 24.32 -11.24 10.86
CA ASP A 437 24.65 -12.66 10.97
C ASP A 437 23.97 -13.32 12.18
N GLU A 438 23.76 -12.59 13.28
CA GLU A 438 23.06 -13.14 14.45
C GLU A 438 21.61 -13.51 14.14
N MET A 439 20.92 -12.73 13.29
CA MET A 439 19.56 -13.07 12.86
C MET A 439 19.55 -14.30 11.95
N LEU A 440 20.52 -14.43 11.05
CA LEU A 440 20.66 -15.63 10.23
C LEU A 440 20.92 -16.86 11.10
N ALA A 441 21.76 -16.73 12.14
CA ALA A 441 21.97 -17.79 13.13
C ALA A 441 20.64 -18.20 13.79
N ILE A 442 19.86 -17.23 14.29
CA ILE A 442 18.56 -17.48 14.94
C ILE A 442 17.61 -18.23 14.00
N LEU A 443 17.45 -17.75 12.76
CA LEU A 443 16.54 -18.35 11.78
C LEU A 443 16.96 -19.78 11.41
N LEU A 444 18.25 -20.00 11.11
CA LEU A 444 18.75 -21.29 10.68
C LEU A 444 18.77 -22.31 11.83
N ASP A 445 19.12 -21.89 13.04
CA ASP A 445 19.08 -22.75 14.22
C ASP A 445 17.64 -23.14 14.56
N HIS A 446 16.67 -22.22 14.40
CA HIS A 446 15.25 -22.53 14.55
C HIS A 446 14.75 -23.53 13.47
N ILE A 447 15.15 -23.35 12.21
CA ILE A 447 14.85 -24.31 11.12
C ILE A 447 15.37 -25.70 11.47
N VAL A 448 16.64 -25.79 11.87
CA VAL A 448 17.30 -27.07 12.21
C VAL A 448 16.67 -27.71 13.43
N TYR A 449 16.30 -26.92 14.44
CA TYR A 449 15.55 -27.38 15.61
C TYR A 449 14.22 -28.02 15.21
N ILE A 450 13.42 -27.35 14.36
CA ILE A 450 12.14 -27.88 13.89
C ILE A 450 12.32 -29.17 13.08
N ILE A 451 13.30 -29.22 12.17
CA ILE A 451 13.60 -30.43 11.38
C ILE A 451 14.01 -31.60 12.29
N ASN A 452 14.83 -31.36 13.31
CA ASN A 452 15.25 -32.39 14.26
C ASN A 452 14.09 -32.95 15.09
N GLN A 453 13.03 -32.17 15.28
CA GLN A 453 11.85 -32.54 16.06
C GLN A 453 10.58 -32.65 15.21
N TRP A 454 10.71 -32.90 13.91
CA TRP A 454 9.61 -32.84 12.94
C TRP A 454 8.39 -33.69 13.33
N THR A 455 8.61 -34.86 13.91
CA THR A 455 7.53 -35.80 14.30
C THR A 455 6.94 -35.51 15.68
N SER A 456 7.63 -34.77 16.53
CA SER A 456 7.22 -34.50 17.92
C SER A 456 6.61 -33.11 18.12
N LEU A 457 6.96 -32.15 17.27
CA LEU A 457 6.47 -30.77 17.38
C LEU A 457 5.04 -30.62 16.82
N PRO A 458 4.10 -30.05 17.60
CA PRO A 458 2.81 -29.66 17.06
C PRO A 458 3.00 -28.52 16.04
N HIS A 459 2.25 -28.56 14.94
CA HIS A 459 2.32 -27.55 13.87
C HIS A 459 3.73 -27.32 13.30
N ALA A 460 4.58 -28.36 13.28
CA ALA A 460 5.94 -28.28 12.75
C ALA A 460 5.97 -27.73 11.30
N ARG A 461 5.00 -28.13 10.48
CA ARG A 461 4.82 -27.65 9.09
C ARG A 461 4.64 -26.14 9.01
N GLN A 462 3.71 -25.58 9.79
CA GLN A 462 3.41 -24.15 9.79
C GLN A 462 4.56 -23.34 10.37
N SER A 463 5.21 -23.85 11.42
CA SER A 463 6.33 -23.16 12.08
C SER A 463 7.57 -23.13 11.19
N LEU A 464 7.85 -24.23 10.49
CA LEU A 464 8.95 -24.30 9.51
C LEU A 464 8.68 -23.37 8.32
N GLU A 465 7.44 -23.35 7.82
CA GLU A 465 7.04 -22.45 6.73
C GLU A 465 7.13 -20.98 7.11
N ALA A 466 6.71 -20.61 8.33
CA ALA A 466 6.84 -19.24 8.83
C ALA A 466 8.31 -18.80 8.92
N THR A 467 9.20 -19.70 9.38
CA THR A 467 10.62 -19.39 9.51
C THR A 467 11.28 -19.23 8.13
N PHE A 468 10.94 -20.08 7.15
CA PHE A 468 11.40 -19.89 5.77
C PHE A 468 10.83 -18.65 5.11
N PHE A 469 9.58 -18.29 5.42
CA PHE A 469 8.99 -17.04 4.97
C PHE A 469 9.79 -15.84 5.50
N CYS A 470 10.10 -15.82 6.80
CA CYS A 470 10.94 -14.77 7.40
C CYS A 470 12.34 -14.71 6.77
N LEU A 471 12.97 -15.85 6.47
CA LEU A 471 14.25 -15.90 5.75
C LEU A 471 14.11 -15.37 4.31
N LYS A 472 12.99 -15.67 3.63
CA LYS A 472 12.67 -15.14 2.29
C LYS A 472 12.42 -13.64 2.29
N SER A 473 11.87 -13.09 3.37
CA SER A 473 11.63 -11.66 3.49
C SER A 473 12.92 -10.86 3.52
N ILE A 474 14.01 -11.43 4.05
CA ILE A 474 15.31 -10.76 4.16
C ILE A 474 16.31 -11.17 3.07
N SER A 475 15.96 -12.14 2.21
CA SER A 475 16.95 -12.79 1.32
C SER A 475 17.60 -11.85 0.32
N GLU A 476 16.90 -10.82 -0.13
CA GLU A 476 17.41 -9.82 -1.09
C GLU A 476 18.47 -8.90 -0.46
N GLU A 477 18.48 -8.78 0.87
CA GLU A 477 19.44 -7.97 1.62
C GLU A 477 20.72 -8.76 1.98
N ILE A 478 20.75 -10.08 1.71
CA ILE A 478 21.88 -10.94 2.04
C ILE A 478 22.95 -10.82 0.96
N THR A 479 24.16 -10.47 1.39
CA THR A 479 25.31 -10.33 0.48
C THR A 479 25.77 -11.69 -0.06
N PRO A 480 26.17 -11.78 -1.35
CA PRO A 480 26.70 -13.02 -1.94
C PRO A 480 27.92 -13.60 -1.20
N GLU A 481 28.65 -12.80 -0.41
CA GLU A 481 29.82 -13.25 0.35
C GLU A 481 29.49 -14.01 1.66
N GLU A 482 28.23 -14.04 2.10
CA GLU A 482 27.83 -14.71 3.36
C GLU A 482 27.90 -16.22 3.21
N ASN A 483 28.88 -16.86 3.84
CA ASN A 483 29.21 -18.28 3.59
C ASN A 483 29.02 -19.21 4.78
N ILE A 484 28.48 -18.70 5.87
CA ILE A 484 28.34 -19.43 7.13
C ILE A 484 26.92 -19.95 7.27
N HIS A 485 25.91 -19.10 7.08
CA HIS A 485 24.52 -19.41 7.40
C HIS A 485 23.73 -19.89 6.17
N ILE A 486 23.81 -19.18 5.03
CA ILE A 486 23.12 -19.59 3.79
C ILE A 486 23.67 -20.90 3.23
N ALA A 487 24.96 -21.16 3.40
CA ALA A 487 25.56 -22.45 3.05
C ALA A 487 24.91 -23.62 3.83
N ARG A 488 24.43 -23.39 5.06
CA ARG A 488 23.69 -24.42 5.84
C ARG A 488 22.31 -24.69 5.25
N PHE A 489 21.64 -23.66 4.71
CA PHE A 489 20.35 -23.81 4.02
C PHE A 489 20.46 -24.73 2.79
N PHE A 490 21.38 -24.44 1.88
CA PHE A 490 21.59 -25.25 0.67
C PHE A 490 22.33 -26.56 0.94
N GLY A 491 22.99 -26.67 2.10
CA GLY A 491 23.73 -27.84 2.51
C GLY A 491 22.86 -29.03 2.95
N PRO A 492 23.51 -30.14 3.36
CA PRO A 492 22.83 -31.35 3.81
C PRO A 492 22.10 -31.17 5.16
N GLU A 493 22.38 -30.09 5.88
CA GLU A 493 21.77 -29.82 7.19
C GLU A 493 20.28 -29.48 7.07
N VAL A 494 19.92 -28.70 6.03
CA VAL A 494 18.55 -28.24 5.79
C VAL A 494 17.98 -28.83 4.50
N LEU A 495 18.46 -28.43 3.32
CA LEU A 495 17.92 -28.89 2.03
C LEU A 495 17.91 -30.43 1.91
N GLY A 496 19.02 -31.07 2.27
CA GLY A 496 19.15 -32.53 2.23
C GLY A 496 18.23 -33.29 3.21
N ARG A 497 17.62 -32.58 4.16
CA ARG A 497 16.76 -33.13 5.21
C ARG A 497 15.34 -32.58 5.20
N LEU A 498 14.97 -31.81 4.16
CA LEU A 498 13.61 -31.30 4.03
C LEU A 498 12.61 -32.46 4.01
N PRO A 499 11.55 -32.43 4.84
CA PRO A 499 10.56 -33.49 4.86
C PRO A 499 9.85 -33.63 3.50
N VAL A 500 9.70 -34.87 3.02
CA VAL A 500 9.06 -35.15 1.72
C VAL A 500 7.57 -34.77 1.72
N ASP A 501 6.90 -34.96 2.86
CA ASP A 501 5.49 -34.67 3.10
C ASP A 501 5.29 -33.38 3.90
N CYS A 502 5.88 -32.29 3.42
CA CYS A 502 5.82 -30.97 4.05
C CYS A 502 4.66 -30.09 3.52
N GLY A 503 3.90 -30.63 2.56
CA GLY A 503 2.74 -30.02 1.92
C GLY A 503 3.03 -28.79 1.03
N ILE A 504 2.04 -28.39 0.24
CA ILE A 504 2.22 -27.46 -0.90
C ILE A 504 2.73 -26.07 -0.47
N ARG A 505 2.15 -25.51 0.60
CA ARG A 505 2.51 -24.16 1.08
C ARG A 505 3.99 -24.03 1.43
N LEU A 506 4.52 -24.95 2.22
CA LEU A 506 5.92 -24.97 2.63
C LEU A 506 6.85 -25.17 1.42
N LYS A 507 6.52 -26.11 0.52
CA LYS A 507 7.27 -26.28 -0.73
C LYS A 507 7.29 -25.00 -1.56
N SER A 508 6.15 -24.32 -1.71
CA SER A 508 6.04 -23.04 -2.41
C SER A 508 6.95 -21.98 -1.79
N THR A 509 6.96 -21.83 -0.46
CA THR A 509 7.82 -20.86 0.24
C THR A 509 9.30 -21.17 0.05
N VAL A 510 9.70 -22.46 0.13
CA VAL A 510 11.09 -22.89 -0.13
C VAL A 510 11.51 -22.62 -1.58
N LEU A 511 10.65 -22.88 -2.56
CA LEU A 511 10.94 -22.60 -3.97
C LEU A 511 11.17 -21.10 -4.19
N ILE A 512 10.29 -20.26 -3.65
CA ILE A 512 10.43 -18.79 -3.76
C ILE A 512 11.73 -18.31 -3.09
N LEU A 513 12.06 -18.86 -1.92
CA LEU A 513 13.33 -18.56 -1.22
C LEU A 513 14.56 -18.96 -2.04
N MET A 514 14.53 -20.12 -2.73
CA MET A 514 15.63 -20.54 -3.59
C MET A 514 15.83 -19.58 -4.76
N GLY A 515 14.73 -19.15 -5.40
CA GLY A 515 14.77 -18.15 -6.47
C GLY A 515 15.33 -16.81 -6.01
N SER A 516 14.90 -16.32 -4.84
CA SER A 516 15.39 -15.04 -4.31
C SER A 516 16.85 -15.07 -3.83
N LEU A 517 17.45 -16.25 -3.71
CA LEU A 517 18.88 -16.44 -3.40
C LEU A 517 19.72 -16.80 -4.66
N ALA A 518 19.20 -16.56 -5.87
CA ALA A 518 19.91 -16.84 -7.12
C ALA A 518 21.26 -16.13 -7.21
N GLU A 519 21.36 -14.88 -6.77
CA GLU A 519 22.62 -14.10 -6.77
C GLU A 519 23.68 -14.74 -5.88
N TRP A 520 23.28 -15.32 -4.75
CA TRP A 520 24.16 -16.08 -3.87
C TRP A 520 24.59 -17.41 -4.50
N LEU A 521 23.68 -18.11 -5.18
CA LEU A 521 23.97 -19.36 -5.89
C LEU A 521 24.95 -19.18 -7.05
N LYS A 522 24.93 -18.02 -7.72
CA LYS A 522 25.91 -17.65 -8.75
C LYS A 522 27.34 -17.63 -8.20
N ALA A 523 27.53 -17.16 -6.98
CA ALA A 523 28.82 -17.20 -6.29
C ALA A 523 29.19 -18.60 -5.76
N HIS A 524 28.20 -19.50 -5.61
CA HIS A 524 28.37 -20.86 -5.05
C HIS A 524 27.79 -21.98 -5.93
N PRO A 525 28.33 -22.21 -7.14
CA PRO A 525 27.78 -23.15 -8.12
C PRO A 525 27.67 -24.60 -7.63
N GLN A 526 28.43 -25.00 -6.61
CA GLN A 526 28.42 -26.36 -6.07
C GLN A 526 27.04 -26.81 -5.54
N TYR A 527 26.14 -25.87 -5.21
CA TYR A 527 24.80 -26.17 -4.72
C TYR A 527 23.74 -26.23 -5.84
N LEU A 528 24.04 -25.75 -7.05
CA LEU A 528 23.07 -25.67 -8.16
C LEU A 528 22.47 -27.04 -8.48
N GLY A 529 23.28 -28.09 -8.57
CA GLY A 529 22.78 -29.44 -8.85
C GLY A 529 21.73 -29.93 -7.83
N SER A 530 21.96 -29.72 -6.53
CA SER A 530 20.98 -30.07 -5.49
C SER A 530 19.70 -29.24 -5.56
N VAL A 531 19.81 -27.96 -5.90
CA VAL A 531 18.67 -27.06 -6.03
C VAL A 531 17.82 -27.45 -7.24
N MET A 532 18.45 -27.70 -8.39
CA MET A 532 17.75 -28.12 -9.61
C MET A 532 17.03 -29.47 -9.43
N ASN A 533 17.67 -30.42 -8.73
CA ASN A 533 17.04 -31.70 -8.38
C ASN A 533 15.78 -31.54 -7.49
N TYR A 534 15.67 -30.45 -6.74
CA TYR A 534 14.48 -30.13 -5.95
C TYR A 534 13.42 -29.39 -6.77
N ILE A 535 13.81 -28.42 -7.60
CA ILE A 535 12.89 -27.57 -8.37
C ILE A 535 12.22 -28.34 -9.51
N VAL A 536 12.99 -29.12 -10.28
CA VAL A 536 12.52 -29.75 -11.52
C VAL A 536 11.30 -30.65 -11.32
N PRO A 537 11.24 -31.55 -10.30
CA PRO A 537 10.05 -32.35 -10.05
C PRO A 537 8.81 -31.52 -9.69
N CYS A 538 8.98 -30.35 -9.08
CA CYS A 538 7.88 -29.46 -8.70
C CYS A 538 7.25 -28.74 -9.90
N LEU A 539 7.95 -28.65 -11.05
CA LEU A 539 7.39 -28.07 -12.27
C LEU A 539 6.22 -28.89 -12.84
N SER A 540 6.18 -30.19 -12.57
CA SER A 540 5.11 -31.09 -13.03
C SER A 540 3.86 -31.06 -12.14
N ASP A 541 3.93 -30.50 -10.92
CA ASP A 541 2.78 -30.37 -10.03
C ASP A 541 2.04 -29.05 -10.30
N PRO A 542 0.77 -29.06 -10.76
CA PRO A 542 0.03 -27.84 -11.12
C PRO A 542 -0.10 -26.81 -10.00
N GLN A 543 0.00 -27.21 -8.73
CA GLN A 543 -0.10 -26.29 -7.59
C GLN A 543 1.25 -25.65 -7.24
N LEU A 544 2.36 -26.35 -7.48
CA LEU A 544 3.72 -25.86 -7.21
C LEU A 544 4.37 -25.22 -8.43
N ALA A 545 3.93 -25.57 -9.63
CA ALA A 545 4.51 -25.12 -10.88
C ALA A 545 4.64 -23.58 -11.02
N PRO A 546 3.71 -22.74 -10.52
CA PRO A 546 3.91 -21.29 -10.55
C PRO A 546 5.13 -20.83 -9.74
N ALA A 547 5.34 -21.37 -8.53
CA ALA A 547 6.49 -21.04 -7.69
C ALA A 547 7.78 -21.67 -8.24
N ALA A 548 7.71 -22.93 -8.67
CA ALA A 548 8.85 -23.65 -9.23
C ALA A 548 9.35 -23.02 -10.53
N SER A 549 8.45 -22.57 -11.41
CA SER A 549 8.84 -21.94 -12.68
C SER A 549 9.41 -20.55 -12.50
N SER A 550 8.96 -19.77 -11.50
CA SER A 550 9.64 -18.52 -11.14
C SER A 550 11.05 -18.80 -10.64
N ALA A 551 11.20 -19.68 -9.64
CA ALA A 551 12.51 -20.00 -9.07
C ALA A 551 13.48 -20.58 -10.10
N PHE A 552 12.99 -21.44 -11.01
CA PHE A 552 13.76 -21.98 -12.12
C PHE A 552 14.23 -20.87 -13.07
N ALA A 553 13.35 -19.91 -13.38
CA ALA A 553 13.71 -18.77 -14.24
C ALA A 553 14.73 -17.85 -13.58
N ASP A 554 14.51 -17.45 -12.33
CA ASP A 554 15.41 -16.57 -11.59
C ASP A 554 16.83 -17.20 -11.50
N ILE A 555 16.92 -18.50 -11.20
CA ILE A 555 18.21 -19.20 -11.13
C ILE A 555 18.86 -19.34 -12.51
N CYS A 556 18.12 -19.71 -13.54
CA CYS A 556 18.67 -19.85 -14.89
C CYS A 556 19.17 -18.52 -15.46
N ASP A 557 18.43 -17.43 -15.22
CA ASP A 557 18.78 -16.08 -15.66
C ASP A 557 20.02 -15.53 -14.94
N THR A 558 20.10 -15.69 -13.62
CA THR A 558 21.24 -15.21 -12.84
C THR A 558 22.49 -16.09 -13.00
N CYS A 559 22.32 -17.43 -13.06
CA CYS A 559 23.42 -18.41 -13.03
C CYS A 559 23.81 -18.98 -14.41
N ARG A 560 23.49 -18.26 -15.51
CA ARG A 560 23.68 -18.73 -16.91
C ARG A 560 25.02 -19.42 -17.16
N GLU A 561 26.13 -18.78 -16.76
CA GLU A 561 27.49 -19.30 -16.97
C GLU A 561 27.77 -20.62 -16.23
N SER A 562 27.25 -20.76 -15.02
CA SER A 562 27.47 -21.93 -14.17
C SER A 562 26.63 -23.13 -14.60
N LEU A 563 25.52 -22.89 -15.31
CA LEU A 563 24.59 -23.92 -15.76
C LEU A 563 24.91 -24.48 -17.16
N VAL A 564 25.94 -23.97 -17.83
CA VAL A 564 26.34 -24.41 -19.17
C VAL A 564 26.63 -25.93 -19.22
N GLU A 565 27.23 -26.49 -18.17
CA GLU A 565 27.55 -27.92 -18.10
C GLU A 565 26.30 -28.80 -17.91
N GLU A 566 25.23 -28.26 -17.34
CA GLU A 566 23.96 -28.96 -17.06
C GLU A 566 22.91 -28.74 -18.16
N LEU A 567 23.28 -28.09 -19.27
CA LEU A 567 22.34 -27.73 -20.35
C LEU A 567 21.62 -28.96 -20.94
N ASP A 568 22.30 -30.10 -21.09
CA ASP A 568 21.66 -31.34 -21.56
C ASP A 568 20.53 -31.78 -20.61
N GLY A 569 20.74 -31.63 -19.30
CA GLY A 569 19.72 -31.85 -18.29
C GLY A 569 18.53 -30.89 -18.44
N LEU A 570 18.80 -29.60 -18.66
CA LEU A 570 17.75 -28.59 -18.89
C LEU A 570 16.93 -28.87 -20.16
N MET A 571 17.59 -29.32 -21.23
CA MET A 571 16.91 -29.74 -22.47
C MET A 571 16.02 -30.97 -22.24
N HIS A 572 16.44 -31.91 -21.39
CA HIS A 572 15.58 -33.03 -20.98
C HIS A 572 14.37 -32.56 -20.16
N VAL A 573 14.54 -31.57 -19.28
CA VAL A 573 13.42 -30.96 -18.54
C VAL A 573 12.44 -30.33 -19.51
N TYR A 574 12.91 -29.51 -20.46
CA TYR A 574 12.06 -28.94 -21.51
C TYR A 574 11.26 -30.02 -22.26
N ALA A 575 11.92 -31.07 -22.75
CA ALA A 575 11.26 -32.14 -23.49
C ALA A 575 10.20 -32.90 -22.68
N ALA A 576 10.49 -33.16 -21.39
CA ALA A 576 9.54 -33.79 -20.47
C ALA A 576 8.31 -32.88 -20.23
N MET A 577 8.54 -31.59 -20.09
CA MET A 577 7.50 -30.59 -19.86
C MET A 577 6.59 -30.40 -21.08
N THR A 578 7.16 -30.36 -22.30
CA THR A 578 6.40 -30.33 -23.57
C THR A 578 5.47 -31.53 -23.71
N SER A 579 5.86 -32.69 -23.16
CA SER A 579 5.09 -33.92 -23.19
C SER A 579 3.97 -33.98 -22.13
N SER A 580 4.01 -33.06 -21.16
CA SER A 580 3.06 -32.98 -20.05
C SER A 580 2.04 -31.85 -20.27
N ASN A 581 0.81 -32.03 -19.78
CA ASN A 581 -0.28 -31.07 -20.00
C ASN A 581 -0.20 -29.87 -19.04
N ILE A 582 0.85 -29.07 -19.19
CA ILE A 582 1.17 -27.94 -18.31
C ILE A 582 0.60 -26.65 -18.88
N LYS A 583 0.28 -25.69 -18.00
CA LYS A 583 -0.25 -24.39 -18.40
C LYS A 583 0.80 -23.63 -19.24
N SER A 584 0.33 -22.91 -20.26
CA SER A 584 1.19 -22.19 -21.21
C SER A 584 2.13 -21.18 -20.55
N ASN A 585 1.65 -20.45 -19.55
CA ASN A 585 2.46 -19.46 -18.82
C ASN A 585 3.69 -20.07 -18.10
N ILE A 586 3.56 -21.29 -17.58
CA ILE A 586 4.67 -22.01 -16.93
C ILE A 586 5.67 -22.47 -18.00
N MET A 587 5.16 -23.03 -19.10
CA MET A 587 6.00 -23.48 -20.20
C MET A 587 6.79 -22.32 -20.85
N GLN A 588 6.16 -21.14 -20.96
CA GLN A 588 6.81 -19.92 -21.42
C GLN A 588 8.04 -19.58 -20.57
N LYS A 589 7.93 -19.66 -19.24
CA LYS A 589 9.09 -19.45 -18.35
C LYS A 589 10.16 -20.50 -18.57
N VAL A 590 9.81 -21.78 -18.67
CA VAL A 590 10.79 -22.86 -18.92
C VAL A 590 11.55 -22.64 -20.24
N VAL A 591 10.84 -22.25 -21.30
CA VAL A 591 11.45 -21.93 -22.61
C VAL A 591 12.44 -20.77 -22.48
N GLU A 592 12.05 -19.72 -21.77
CA GLU A 592 12.89 -18.55 -21.49
C GLU A 592 14.15 -18.94 -20.70
N SER A 593 13.98 -19.68 -19.60
CA SER A 593 15.09 -20.17 -18.75
C SER A 593 16.11 -21.05 -19.49
N VAL A 594 15.64 -21.92 -20.38
CA VAL A 594 16.54 -22.75 -21.18
C VAL A 594 17.28 -21.87 -22.20
N ALA A 595 16.59 -20.91 -22.80
CA ALA A 595 17.20 -19.95 -23.72
C ALA A 595 18.24 -19.05 -23.02
N ASP A 596 18.02 -18.66 -21.76
CA ASP A 596 18.98 -17.89 -20.93
C ASP A 596 20.35 -18.57 -20.84
N VAL A 597 20.36 -19.88 -20.58
CA VAL A 597 21.61 -20.65 -20.48
C VAL A 597 22.26 -20.85 -21.85
N ILE A 598 21.46 -21.06 -22.90
CA ILE A 598 21.98 -21.20 -24.27
C ILE A 598 22.64 -19.91 -24.76
N GLN A 599 22.16 -18.75 -24.31
CA GLN A 599 22.66 -17.44 -24.72
C GLN A 599 24.15 -17.23 -24.45
N VAL A 600 24.70 -17.86 -23.41
CA VAL A 600 26.11 -17.77 -23.02
C VAL A 600 27.04 -18.61 -23.92
N LEU A 601 26.50 -19.59 -24.64
CA LEU A 601 27.30 -20.46 -25.50
C LEU A 601 27.84 -19.72 -26.74
N PRO A 602 29.03 -20.10 -27.23
CA PRO A 602 29.53 -19.58 -28.51
C PRO A 602 28.61 -20.02 -29.68
N PRO A 603 28.54 -19.25 -30.78
CA PRO A 603 27.63 -19.50 -31.91
C PRO A 603 27.60 -20.94 -32.43
N ASP A 604 28.76 -21.61 -32.48
CA ASP A 604 28.88 -22.98 -32.97
C ASP A 604 28.21 -24.02 -32.06
N ARG A 605 28.16 -23.76 -30.74
CA ARG A 605 27.56 -24.65 -29.74
C ARG A 605 26.12 -24.28 -29.39
N SER A 606 25.75 -23.00 -29.50
CA SER A 606 24.39 -22.52 -29.20
C SER A 606 23.37 -22.92 -30.27
N MET A 607 23.82 -23.12 -31.52
CA MET A 607 22.92 -23.39 -32.64
C MET A 607 22.11 -24.69 -32.46
N SER A 608 22.76 -25.81 -32.14
CA SER A 608 22.06 -27.10 -32.00
C SER A 608 20.91 -27.08 -30.96
N PRO A 609 21.11 -26.63 -29.72
CA PRO A 609 20.02 -26.55 -28.74
C PRO A 609 18.95 -25.51 -29.12
N LEU A 610 19.34 -24.36 -29.69
CA LEU A 610 18.36 -23.38 -30.20
C LEU A 610 17.51 -23.96 -31.34
N MET A 611 18.10 -24.74 -32.26
CA MET A 611 17.34 -25.41 -33.32
C MET A 611 16.31 -26.38 -32.77
N SER A 612 16.67 -27.14 -31.73
CA SER A 612 15.72 -28.05 -31.08
C SER A 612 14.55 -27.28 -30.47
N LEU A 613 14.87 -26.26 -29.66
CA LEU A 613 13.86 -25.44 -28.97
C LEU A 613 12.93 -24.71 -29.94
N THR A 614 13.50 -24.06 -30.95
CA THR A 614 12.74 -23.30 -31.96
C THR A 614 12.04 -24.19 -32.96
N GLY A 615 12.62 -25.33 -33.32
CA GLY A 615 12.04 -26.33 -34.21
C GLY A 615 10.75 -26.91 -33.64
N ASP A 616 10.74 -27.28 -32.36
CA ASP A 616 9.55 -27.80 -31.67
C ASP A 616 8.41 -26.75 -31.66
N ILE A 617 8.73 -25.49 -31.38
CA ILE A 617 7.76 -24.38 -31.37
C ILE A 617 7.19 -24.13 -32.78
N LEU A 618 8.06 -24.07 -33.80
CA LEU A 618 7.66 -23.86 -35.20
C LEU A 618 6.83 -25.03 -35.74
N GLN A 619 7.14 -26.27 -35.34
CA GLN A 619 6.31 -27.43 -35.66
C GLN A 619 4.93 -27.32 -35.00
N GLY A 620 4.86 -26.81 -33.77
CA GLY A 620 3.62 -26.46 -33.09
C GLY A 620 2.77 -25.45 -33.88
N ILE A 621 3.39 -24.38 -34.39
CA ILE A 621 2.72 -23.38 -35.25
C ILE A 621 2.18 -24.04 -36.51
N SER A 622 3.02 -24.81 -37.21
CA SER A 622 2.61 -25.49 -38.45
C SER A 622 1.42 -26.42 -38.22
N LYS A 623 1.42 -27.18 -37.13
CA LYS A 623 0.31 -28.06 -36.74
C LYS A 623 -0.96 -27.28 -36.42
N ALA A 624 -0.86 -26.18 -35.67
CA ALA A 624 -2.00 -25.33 -35.34
C ALA A 624 -2.63 -24.74 -36.62
N LEU A 625 -1.82 -24.18 -37.51
CA LEU A 625 -2.29 -23.64 -38.80
C LEU A 625 -2.90 -24.72 -39.71
N ALA A 626 -2.45 -25.97 -39.64
CA ALA A 626 -3.06 -27.07 -40.40
C ALA A 626 -4.46 -27.47 -39.88
N THR A 627 -4.80 -27.13 -38.63
CA THR A 627 -6.07 -27.51 -37.98
C THR A 627 -7.16 -26.43 -38.06
N ILE A 628 -6.91 -25.30 -38.71
CA ILE A 628 -7.85 -24.16 -38.78
C ILE A 628 -9.25 -24.57 -39.29
N GLU A 629 -9.32 -25.41 -40.32
CA GLU A 629 -10.60 -25.82 -40.90
C GLU A 629 -11.41 -26.75 -39.97
N ALA A 630 -10.72 -27.46 -39.08
CA ALA A 630 -11.34 -28.43 -38.18
C ALA A 630 -11.72 -27.81 -36.82
N ASP A 631 -10.89 -26.93 -36.28
CA ASP A 631 -11.10 -26.23 -35.00
C ASP A 631 -10.48 -24.83 -35.03
N PRO A 632 -11.25 -23.81 -35.50
CA PRO A 632 -10.74 -22.44 -35.61
C PRO A 632 -10.32 -21.83 -34.27
N GLN A 633 -11.07 -22.10 -33.19
CA GLN A 633 -10.78 -21.53 -31.87
C GLN A 633 -9.58 -22.22 -31.22
N GLY A 634 -9.51 -23.56 -31.27
CA GLY A 634 -8.35 -24.28 -30.78
C GLY A 634 -7.08 -23.97 -31.58
N SER A 635 -7.20 -23.74 -32.89
CA SER A 635 -6.09 -23.26 -33.71
C SER A 635 -5.65 -21.85 -33.32
N HIS A 636 -6.59 -20.94 -33.01
CA HIS A 636 -6.28 -19.58 -32.57
C HIS A 636 -5.47 -19.59 -31.27
N ASP A 637 -5.98 -20.26 -30.23
CA ASP A 637 -5.34 -20.36 -28.92
C ASP A 637 -3.95 -21.04 -29.00
N ALA A 638 -3.83 -22.05 -29.87
CA ALA A 638 -2.57 -22.74 -30.10
C ALA A 638 -1.53 -21.85 -30.80
N VAL A 639 -1.91 -21.09 -31.83
CA VAL A 639 -0.99 -20.13 -32.50
C VAL A 639 -0.53 -19.05 -31.52
N LEU A 640 -1.45 -18.50 -30.72
CA LEU A 640 -1.13 -17.51 -29.70
C LEU A 640 -0.11 -18.05 -28.69
N THR A 641 -0.33 -19.26 -28.21
CA THR A 641 0.56 -19.93 -27.25
C THR A 641 1.97 -20.15 -27.84
N GLN A 642 2.08 -20.60 -29.08
CA GLN A 642 3.39 -20.80 -29.72
C GLN A 642 4.12 -19.47 -30.01
N LEU A 643 3.41 -18.40 -30.35
CA LEU A 643 4.00 -17.06 -30.49
C LEU A 643 4.54 -16.53 -29.15
N GLN A 644 3.85 -16.84 -28.04
CA GLN A 644 4.34 -16.52 -26.70
C GLN A 644 5.61 -17.31 -26.36
N TYR A 645 5.72 -18.58 -26.77
CA TYR A 645 6.94 -19.37 -26.61
C TYR A 645 8.10 -18.84 -27.46
N LEU A 646 7.85 -18.46 -28.72
CA LEU A 646 8.87 -17.78 -29.53
C LEU A 646 9.34 -16.48 -28.88
N SER A 647 8.40 -15.69 -28.35
CA SER A 647 8.72 -14.45 -27.64
C SER A 647 9.52 -14.70 -26.36
N ALA A 648 9.23 -15.77 -25.61
CA ALA A 648 10.03 -16.20 -24.46
C ALA A 648 11.45 -16.63 -24.85
N CYS A 649 11.57 -17.41 -25.91
CA CYS A 649 12.86 -17.79 -26.45
C CYS A 649 13.68 -16.55 -26.84
N CYS A 650 13.07 -15.57 -27.51
CA CYS A 650 13.69 -14.28 -27.84
C CYS A 650 14.17 -13.49 -26.62
N ARG A 651 13.38 -13.49 -25.53
CA ARG A 651 13.79 -12.84 -24.28
C ARG A 651 14.98 -13.55 -23.66
N GLY A 652 14.97 -14.88 -23.60
CA GLY A 652 16.07 -15.61 -22.97
C GLY A 652 17.41 -15.48 -23.72
N ILE A 653 17.38 -15.35 -25.05
CA ILE A 653 18.60 -15.09 -25.85
C ILE A 653 19.06 -13.62 -25.83
N GLN A 654 18.42 -12.75 -25.06
CA GLN A 654 18.94 -11.39 -24.79
C GLN A 654 20.10 -11.47 -23.80
N SER A 655 21.00 -10.50 -23.86
CA SER A 655 22.13 -10.45 -22.94
C SER A 655 21.60 -10.10 -21.54
N PRO A 656 22.05 -10.75 -20.46
CA PRO A 656 21.64 -10.35 -19.10
C PRO A 656 22.11 -8.93 -18.74
N ASN A 657 23.10 -8.39 -19.46
CA ASN A 657 23.56 -7.00 -19.34
C ASN A 657 22.69 -5.99 -20.13
N ASP A 658 21.54 -6.40 -20.69
CA ASP A 658 20.62 -5.51 -21.40
C ASP A 658 19.78 -4.60 -20.46
N ASP A 659 20.00 -4.65 -19.14
CA ASP A 659 19.83 -3.49 -18.27
C ASP A 659 20.93 -2.47 -18.59
N TYR A 660 20.77 -1.80 -19.73
CA TYR A 660 21.76 -0.88 -20.27
C TYR A 660 22.15 0.17 -19.24
N GLN A 661 23.32 0.01 -18.64
CA GLN A 661 23.92 0.99 -17.73
C GLN A 661 24.13 2.34 -18.46
N SER A 662 24.18 2.32 -19.81
CA SER A 662 24.21 3.50 -20.65
C SER A 662 23.46 3.36 -21.99
N LEU A 663 22.90 4.47 -22.49
CA LEU A 663 22.27 4.55 -23.82
C LEU A 663 23.24 4.17 -24.97
N SER A 664 24.55 4.31 -24.74
CA SER A 664 25.60 4.06 -25.74
C SER A 664 25.80 2.57 -26.02
N GLU A 665 25.75 1.73 -24.99
CA GLU A 665 25.91 0.27 -25.13
C GLU A 665 24.72 -0.33 -25.88
N ARG A 666 23.50 0.14 -25.56
CA ARG A 666 22.28 -0.21 -26.30
C ARG A 666 22.38 0.08 -27.79
N ASN A 667 22.80 1.29 -28.11
CA ASN A 667 22.94 1.71 -29.50
C ASN A 667 24.01 0.89 -30.22
N SER A 668 25.06 0.45 -29.54
CA SER A 668 26.11 -0.40 -30.14
C SER A 668 25.60 -1.78 -30.56
N VAL A 669 24.71 -2.40 -29.77
CA VAL A 669 24.08 -3.69 -30.11
C VAL A 669 23.14 -3.51 -31.30
N TYR A 670 22.30 -2.47 -31.27
CA TYR A 670 21.43 -2.14 -32.40
C TYR A 670 22.24 -1.80 -33.66
N ASP A 671 23.38 -1.13 -33.55
CA ASP A 671 24.27 -0.87 -34.67
C ASP A 671 24.90 -2.15 -35.23
N ALA A 672 25.34 -3.08 -34.38
CA ALA A 672 25.86 -4.38 -34.80
C ALA A 672 24.78 -5.25 -35.48
N PHE A 673 23.53 -5.12 -35.02
CA PHE A 673 22.38 -5.78 -35.62
C PHE A 673 22.00 -5.17 -36.97
N ALA A 674 21.82 -3.84 -37.03
CA ALA A 674 21.39 -3.10 -38.20
C ALA A 674 22.43 -3.07 -39.33
N SER A 675 23.73 -3.09 -38.99
CA SER A 675 24.84 -3.21 -39.95
C SER A 675 24.99 -4.62 -40.54
N GLY A 676 24.30 -5.62 -39.98
CA GLY A 676 24.42 -7.02 -40.39
C GLY A 676 25.66 -7.73 -39.85
N GLN A 677 26.42 -7.10 -38.95
CA GLN A 677 27.60 -7.71 -38.33
C GLN A 677 27.24 -9.00 -37.58
N LEU A 678 26.18 -8.98 -36.77
CA LEU A 678 25.70 -10.19 -36.09
C LEU A 678 25.27 -11.27 -37.08
N LEU A 679 24.60 -10.89 -38.18
CA LEU A 679 24.21 -11.83 -39.23
C LEU A 679 25.42 -12.53 -39.86
N THR A 680 26.53 -11.82 -40.07
CA THR A 680 27.76 -12.42 -40.64
C THR A 680 28.43 -13.43 -39.71
N MET A 681 28.29 -13.29 -38.39
CA MET A 681 28.84 -14.24 -37.42
C MET A 681 28.15 -15.61 -37.48
N TYR A 682 26.86 -15.63 -37.82
CA TYR A 682 26.06 -16.86 -37.91
C TYR A 682 25.92 -17.40 -39.35
N ALA A 683 26.34 -16.63 -40.37
CA ALA A 683 26.15 -16.97 -41.78
C ALA A 683 26.82 -18.30 -42.21
N HIS A 684 27.86 -18.73 -41.49
CA HIS A 684 28.59 -19.97 -41.76
C HIS A 684 28.19 -21.14 -40.86
N VAL A 685 27.26 -20.93 -39.93
CA VAL A 685 26.80 -21.95 -38.99
C VAL A 685 25.72 -22.83 -39.66
N GLU A 686 25.88 -24.14 -39.58
CA GLU A 686 24.96 -25.10 -40.17
C GLU A 686 23.55 -24.99 -39.52
N GLY A 687 22.50 -24.96 -40.33
CA GLY A 687 21.11 -24.86 -39.87
C GLY A 687 20.56 -23.45 -39.67
N PHE A 688 21.41 -22.41 -39.61
CA PHE A 688 20.98 -21.00 -39.44
C PHE A 688 19.99 -20.55 -40.53
N SER A 689 20.34 -20.77 -41.80
CA SER A 689 19.51 -20.37 -42.94
C SER A 689 18.16 -21.10 -42.99
N GLN A 690 18.11 -22.35 -42.51
CA GLN A 690 16.89 -23.15 -42.49
C GLN A 690 15.89 -22.63 -41.46
N VAL A 691 16.37 -22.33 -40.25
CA VAL A 691 15.52 -21.78 -39.17
C VAL A 691 15.08 -20.35 -39.49
N ALA A 692 15.97 -19.49 -39.97
CA ALA A 692 15.62 -18.13 -40.39
C ALA A 692 14.54 -18.13 -41.48
N TYR A 693 14.62 -19.07 -42.44
CA TYR A 693 13.58 -19.26 -43.45
C TYR A 693 12.26 -19.74 -42.83
N ALA A 694 12.31 -20.72 -41.92
CA ALA A 694 11.12 -21.24 -41.26
C ALA A 694 10.39 -20.18 -40.42
N ILE A 695 11.13 -19.31 -39.73
CA ILE A 695 10.58 -18.19 -38.95
C ILE A 695 9.92 -17.16 -39.86
N ARG A 696 10.57 -16.79 -40.97
CA ARG A 696 10.00 -15.89 -41.98
C ARG A 696 8.70 -16.43 -42.55
N GLU A 697 8.72 -17.69 -42.99
CA GLU A 697 7.54 -18.33 -43.58
C GLU A 697 6.41 -18.43 -42.56
N SER A 698 6.70 -18.87 -41.34
CA SER A 698 5.69 -18.98 -40.27
C SER A 698 5.08 -17.63 -39.91
N SER A 699 5.90 -16.58 -39.75
CA SER A 699 5.43 -15.22 -39.44
C SER A 699 4.52 -14.67 -40.55
N SER A 700 4.90 -14.90 -41.81
CA SER A 700 4.15 -14.47 -42.98
C SER A 700 2.82 -15.24 -43.12
N GLN A 701 2.83 -16.55 -42.84
CA GLN A 701 1.64 -17.38 -42.84
C GLN A 701 0.66 -16.95 -41.74
N ILE A 702 1.13 -16.70 -40.52
CA ILE A 702 0.30 -16.20 -39.42
C ILE A 702 -0.33 -14.86 -39.79
N ALA A 703 0.45 -13.88 -40.27
CA ALA A 703 -0.08 -12.58 -40.65
C ALA A 703 -1.08 -12.65 -41.81
N ARG A 704 -0.91 -13.59 -42.75
CA ARG A 704 -1.85 -13.80 -43.85
C ARG A 704 -3.18 -14.41 -43.38
N VAL A 705 -3.12 -15.36 -42.47
CA VAL A 705 -4.28 -16.14 -42.03
C VAL A 705 -5.06 -15.42 -40.93
N TRP A 706 -4.37 -14.84 -39.96
CA TRP A 706 -4.93 -14.18 -38.78
C TRP A 706 -4.75 -12.66 -38.78
N GLY A 707 -4.51 -12.05 -39.95
CA GLY A 707 -4.21 -10.62 -40.06
C GLY A 707 -5.29 -9.66 -39.58
N ALA A 708 -6.53 -10.12 -39.41
CA ALA A 708 -7.65 -9.36 -38.87
C ALA A 708 -7.87 -9.55 -37.36
N ASP A 709 -7.07 -10.39 -36.70
CA ASP A 709 -7.17 -10.66 -35.26
C ASP A 709 -6.19 -9.80 -34.46
N GLU A 710 -6.70 -8.98 -33.55
CA GLU A 710 -5.90 -8.06 -32.76
C GLU A 710 -4.94 -8.79 -31.79
N GLN A 711 -5.38 -9.90 -31.19
CA GLN A 711 -4.57 -10.62 -30.20
C GLN A 711 -3.37 -11.30 -30.84
N ILE A 712 -3.57 -11.95 -31.99
CA ILE A 712 -2.50 -12.58 -32.76
C ILE A 712 -1.59 -11.51 -33.36
N ALA A 713 -2.12 -10.40 -33.87
CA ALA A 713 -1.31 -9.28 -34.35
C ALA A 713 -0.42 -8.70 -33.23
N LYS A 714 -0.95 -8.55 -32.02
CA LYS A 714 -0.20 -8.10 -30.84
C LYS A 714 0.87 -9.11 -30.41
N ALA A 715 0.57 -10.42 -30.42
CA ALA A 715 1.54 -11.45 -30.09
C ALA A 715 2.67 -11.54 -31.13
N LEU A 716 2.33 -11.44 -32.42
CA LEU A 716 3.29 -11.46 -33.52
C LEU A 716 4.20 -10.22 -33.51
N SER A 717 3.63 -9.02 -33.36
CA SER A 717 4.42 -7.78 -33.20
C SER A 717 5.36 -7.85 -32.00
N THR A 718 4.89 -8.33 -30.85
CA THR A 718 5.73 -8.55 -29.67
C THR A 718 6.91 -9.49 -29.97
N PHE A 719 6.66 -10.61 -30.64
CA PHE A 719 7.73 -11.53 -31.06
C PHE A 719 8.78 -10.83 -31.95
N LEU A 720 8.33 -10.06 -32.95
CA LEU A 720 9.22 -9.34 -33.87
C LEU A 720 10.07 -8.28 -33.16
N GLU A 721 9.48 -7.56 -32.21
CA GLU A 721 10.19 -6.59 -31.37
C GLU A 721 11.25 -7.26 -30.50
N GLN A 722 10.91 -8.38 -29.85
CA GLN A 722 11.87 -9.12 -29.02
C GLN A 722 12.99 -9.75 -29.85
N GLY A 723 12.69 -10.22 -31.07
CA GLY A 723 13.70 -10.73 -32.01
C GLY A 723 14.73 -9.65 -32.40
N MET A 724 14.30 -8.39 -32.57
CA MET A 724 15.21 -7.27 -32.84
C MET A 724 16.05 -6.83 -31.62
N ARG A 725 15.63 -7.18 -30.40
CA ARG A 725 16.39 -6.94 -29.16
C ARG A 725 17.41 -8.04 -28.87
N SER A 726 17.27 -9.20 -29.49
CA SER A 726 18.09 -10.37 -29.18
C SER A 726 19.53 -10.26 -29.69
N THR A 727 20.44 -10.94 -28.97
CA THR A 727 21.87 -11.01 -29.34
C THR A 727 22.15 -11.99 -30.49
N SER A 728 21.19 -12.84 -30.83
CA SER A 728 21.26 -13.78 -31.94
C SER A 728 20.27 -13.42 -33.05
N PRO A 729 20.73 -13.21 -34.30
CA PRO A 729 19.84 -12.88 -35.41
C PRO A 729 18.94 -14.05 -35.83
N LEU A 730 19.10 -15.24 -35.23
CA LEU A 730 18.37 -16.46 -35.56
C LEU A 730 16.85 -16.28 -35.47
N LEU A 731 16.38 -15.61 -34.42
CA LEU A 731 14.96 -15.40 -34.14
C LEU A 731 14.39 -14.12 -34.76
N SER A 732 15.16 -13.45 -35.60
CA SER A 732 14.78 -12.18 -36.21
C SER A 732 14.47 -12.30 -37.69
N LEU A 733 13.60 -11.42 -38.19
CA LEU A 733 13.42 -11.23 -39.63
C LEU A 733 14.48 -10.25 -40.15
N ASN A 734 14.95 -10.49 -41.37
CA ASN A 734 15.75 -9.46 -42.04
C ASN A 734 14.91 -8.19 -42.23
N PHE A 735 15.59 -7.05 -42.30
CA PHE A 735 14.95 -5.73 -42.37
C PHE A 735 13.90 -5.61 -43.49
N MET A 736 14.17 -6.14 -44.67
CA MET A 736 13.26 -6.03 -45.83
C MET A 736 11.97 -6.82 -45.62
N ASP A 737 12.08 -8.05 -45.09
CA ASP A 737 10.95 -8.90 -44.78
C ASP A 737 10.13 -8.33 -43.62
N LEU A 738 10.80 -7.77 -42.61
CA LEU A 738 10.13 -7.11 -41.49
C LEU A 738 9.34 -5.88 -41.94
N ALA A 739 9.96 -4.99 -42.73
CA ALA A 739 9.28 -3.81 -43.26
C ALA A 739 8.09 -4.17 -44.15
N ALA A 740 8.23 -5.19 -45.00
CA ALA A 740 7.13 -5.68 -45.82
C ALA A 740 5.99 -6.28 -44.97
N LEU A 741 6.32 -7.04 -43.93
CA LEU A 741 5.32 -7.63 -43.03
C LEU A 741 4.54 -6.55 -42.27
N VAL A 742 5.22 -5.59 -41.64
CA VAL A 742 4.57 -4.48 -40.92
C VAL A 742 3.70 -3.64 -41.85
N GLU A 743 4.19 -3.30 -43.05
CA GLU A 743 3.44 -2.53 -44.04
C GLU A 743 2.18 -3.26 -44.49
N THR A 744 2.30 -4.55 -44.82
CA THR A 744 1.17 -5.37 -45.30
C THR A 744 0.16 -5.65 -44.21
N SER A 745 0.61 -5.98 -42.99
CA SER A 745 -0.25 -6.21 -41.83
C SER A 745 -1.01 -4.95 -41.41
N TYR A 746 -0.34 -3.80 -41.30
CA TYR A 746 -1.01 -2.53 -40.97
C TYR A 746 -1.96 -2.09 -42.10
N SER A 747 -1.57 -2.33 -43.35
CA SER A 747 -2.43 -2.08 -44.52
C SER A 747 -3.63 -3.02 -44.60
N ALA A 748 -3.59 -4.21 -44.01
CA ALA A 748 -4.75 -5.07 -43.87
C ALA A 748 -5.64 -4.63 -42.70
N ALA A 749 -5.06 -4.51 -41.50
CA ALA A 749 -5.76 -4.13 -40.26
C ALA A 749 -4.91 -3.12 -39.44
N PRO A 750 -5.39 -1.88 -39.24
CA PRO A 750 -4.59 -0.80 -38.64
C PRO A 750 -4.53 -0.86 -37.10
N PHE A 751 -4.06 -1.97 -36.53
CA PHE A 751 -3.83 -2.10 -35.09
C PHE A 751 -2.65 -1.25 -34.61
N SER A 752 -2.74 -0.69 -33.40
CA SER A 752 -1.70 0.17 -32.82
C SER A 752 -0.36 -0.53 -32.61
N CYS A 753 -0.36 -1.83 -32.32
CA CYS A 753 0.86 -2.61 -32.09
C CYS A 753 1.85 -2.56 -33.27
N TRP A 754 1.36 -2.42 -34.50
CA TRP A 754 2.23 -2.28 -35.68
C TRP A 754 2.90 -0.89 -35.76
N LEU A 755 2.28 0.15 -35.18
CA LEU A 755 2.90 1.46 -35.03
C LEU A 755 4.05 1.41 -34.01
N ASP A 756 3.84 0.70 -32.90
CA ASP A 756 4.88 0.46 -31.89
C ASP A 756 6.07 -0.30 -32.49
N THR A 757 5.80 -1.37 -33.26
CA THR A 757 6.84 -2.11 -33.97
C THR A 757 7.57 -1.24 -35.00
N ALA A 758 6.85 -0.42 -35.79
CA ALA A 758 7.48 0.50 -36.74
C ALA A 758 8.34 1.57 -36.05
N SER A 759 7.88 2.10 -34.92
CA SER A 759 8.66 3.02 -34.07
C SER A 759 9.94 2.35 -33.56
N PHE A 760 9.83 1.09 -33.11
CA PHE A 760 10.99 0.34 -32.65
C PHE A 760 11.96 0.02 -33.79
N MET A 761 11.48 -0.30 -34.99
CA MET A 761 12.32 -0.45 -36.19
C MET A 761 13.11 0.82 -36.50
N ILE A 762 12.50 2.01 -36.35
CA ILE A 762 13.21 3.28 -36.53
C ILE A 762 14.31 3.44 -35.48
N THR A 763 14.05 3.02 -34.24
CA THR A 763 15.04 3.05 -33.16
C THR A 763 16.24 2.16 -33.46
N VAL A 764 16.02 0.95 -33.98
CA VAL A 764 17.10 -0.03 -34.27
C VAL A 764 17.84 0.30 -35.57
N TYR A 765 17.13 0.60 -36.65
CA TYR A 765 17.71 0.71 -37.99
C TYR A 765 17.94 2.15 -38.48
N GLY A 766 17.36 3.16 -37.82
CA GLY A 766 17.35 4.55 -38.28
C GLY A 766 18.73 5.22 -38.34
N GLY A 767 19.72 4.70 -37.61
CA GLY A 767 21.10 5.19 -37.63
C GLY A 767 21.88 4.86 -38.92
N HIS A 768 21.39 3.92 -39.74
CA HIS A 768 22.11 3.41 -40.91
C HIS A 768 21.51 3.93 -42.23
N GLN A 769 22.34 4.60 -43.05
CA GLN A 769 21.90 5.20 -44.31
C GLN A 769 21.27 4.19 -45.28
N MET A 770 21.69 2.92 -45.25
CA MET A 770 21.18 1.88 -46.15
C MET A 770 19.69 1.54 -45.94
N HIS A 771 19.15 1.78 -44.74
CA HIS A 771 17.74 1.48 -44.41
C HIS A 771 16.83 2.71 -44.51
N PHE A 772 17.42 3.91 -44.63
CA PHE A 772 16.72 5.19 -44.52
C PHE A 772 15.58 5.36 -45.53
N GLU A 773 15.84 5.07 -46.82
CA GLU A 773 14.82 5.22 -47.87
C GLU A 773 13.61 4.33 -47.62
N ARG A 774 13.84 3.06 -47.24
CA ARG A 774 12.77 2.11 -46.98
C ARG A 774 12.00 2.44 -45.70
N LEU A 775 12.68 2.90 -44.63
CA LEU A 775 12.04 3.37 -43.40
C LEU A 775 11.16 4.59 -43.64
N ARG A 776 11.63 5.55 -44.45
CA ARG A 776 10.85 6.73 -44.85
C ARG A 776 9.59 6.31 -45.61
N ASP A 777 9.72 5.40 -46.56
CA ASP A 777 8.58 4.94 -47.36
C ASP A 777 7.56 4.18 -46.49
N LEU A 778 8.02 3.30 -45.59
CA LEU A 778 7.19 2.63 -44.59
C LEU A 778 6.41 3.63 -43.72
N LEU A 779 7.11 4.62 -43.15
CA LEU A 779 6.49 5.66 -42.32
C LEU A 779 5.46 6.48 -43.11
N GLY A 780 5.73 6.76 -44.38
CA GLY A 780 4.79 7.42 -45.29
C GLY A 780 3.48 6.63 -45.43
N VAL A 781 3.57 5.34 -45.75
CA VAL A 781 2.40 4.45 -45.91
C VAL A 781 1.59 4.36 -44.62
N ILE A 782 2.26 4.10 -43.49
CA ILE A 782 1.61 3.97 -42.19
C ILE A 782 0.95 5.28 -41.78
N THR A 783 1.64 6.42 -41.90
CA THR A 783 1.11 7.73 -41.51
C THR A 783 -0.09 8.13 -42.36
N THR A 784 -0.02 7.94 -43.68
CA THR A 784 -1.14 8.23 -44.58
C THR A 784 -2.38 7.42 -44.20
N LYS A 785 -2.21 6.12 -43.92
CA LYS A 785 -3.32 5.26 -43.51
C LYS A 785 -3.86 5.62 -42.12
N THR A 786 -2.99 5.95 -41.17
CA THR A 786 -3.38 6.40 -39.81
C THR A 786 -4.19 7.69 -39.89
N LEU A 787 -3.74 8.68 -40.67
CA LEU A 787 -4.47 9.94 -40.86
C LEU A 787 -5.80 9.73 -41.59
N ALA A 788 -5.87 8.81 -42.55
CA ALA A 788 -7.13 8.46 -43.20
C ALA A 788 -8.12 7.82 -42.21
N PHE A 789 -7.62 6.98 -41.29
CA PHE A 789 -8.42 6.39 -40.21
C PHE A 789 -8.92 7.45 -39.22
N ILE A 790 -8.05 8.34 -38.73
CA ILE A 790 -8.41 9.42 -37.79
C ILE A 790 -9.42 10.40 -38.41
N ASN A 791 -9.30 10.71 -39.70
CA ASN A 791 -10.19 11.62 -40.41
C ASN A 791 -11.49 10.94 -40.92
N GLY A 792 -11.62 9.61 -40.78
CA GLY A 792 -12.80 8.85 -41.20
C GLY A 792 -13.90 8.86 -40.14
N THR A 793 -15.05 9.45 -40.46
CA THR A 793 -16.21 9.64 -39.56
C THR A 793 -17.06 8.39 -39.28
N GLU A 794 -16.57 7.15 -39.44
CA GLU A 794 -17.40 5.93 -39.31
C GLU A 794 -16.97 4.93 -38.22
N GLY A 795 -16.05 5.29 -37.31
CA GLY A 795 -15.58 4.37 -36.26
C GLY A 795 -15.96 4.71 -34.81
N MET A 796 -16.60 5.85 -34.53
CA MET A 796 -16.81 6.31 -33.14
C MET A 796 -18.14 5.88 -32.50
N ASP A 797 -19.11 5.36 -33.26
CA ASP A 797 -20.47 5.11 -32.72
C ASP A 797 -20.75 3.66 -32.26
N ASP A 798 -19.86 2.69 -32.50
CA ASP A 798 -20.12 1.27 -32.15
C ASP A 798 -19.38 0.76 -30.88
N THR A 799 -18.83 1.64 -30.05
CA THR A 799 -18.32 1.27 -28.71
C THR A 799 -18.65 2.33 -27.65
N ILE A 800 -19.91 2.33 -27.20
CA ILE A 800 -20.31 2.80 -25.85
C ILE A 800 -20.89 1.61 -25.10
#